data_AF-A0AAN7TLK4-F1
#
_entry.id   AF-A0AAN7TLK4-F1
#
_cell.length_a   1.000
_cell.length_b   1.000
_cell.length_c   1.000
_cell.angle_alpha   90.00
_cell.angle_beta   90.00
_cell.angle_gamma   90.00
#
_symmetry.space_group_name_H-M   'P 1'
#
loop_
_entity.id
_entity.type
_entity.pdbx_description
1 polymer ?
#
loop_
_entity_poly.entity_id
_entity_poly.type
_entity_poly.pdbx_seq_one_letter_code
_entity_poly.pdbx_strand_id
1 'polypeptide(L)'
;MPDITLIDHSPRQPSAGPPIPSASNVILIDNYDSFTWNVYQYLVLEGATVTVYRNDEITLDDLIAKTPTQLVVSPGPGHPETDSGISKDAIAHFAGKVPVLGVCMGEQCIFSVFGGTVAQTGEILHGKTSPLRHDGKGVYAGLAQDLPVTRYHSLAGTHPSLPACLEVSSWIATGPDGGKGVIMGVRHKESLVEGVQFHPESILTAEGRGMLGNFLRMRGGTWKENERLQKEAKTSVPNGTATHTKGESGKSNGEKKGSILDRIYAHRRTSVAAQKLIPSQRPEDLQAAYDLDLSPPLIDFPARLRQSPYTLSLMAEIKRASPSKGIISLSACAPAQARTYALAGASVISVLTEPEWFKGSIDDLRSVRQALQGMPNRPAVLRKEFIFEEYQILEARLAGADTVLLIVKMLDLPTLTNLYKYSQSLGMEPLVEVNNVEEMEIAVKLGSKVIGVNNRNLTTFDVDMDTTTRLMKMVSKDTILCALSGISGPQDVKAYQENGVGAVLVGEALMRAKDTTKFIAELLGGGAQEVQKPTTKQKRKLLVKICGTRSPEAAKAAVEAGADLIGMILVKGRKRCVDTATAHAISKVVHETPRPTPSPASPSTSNSDDAKKASSFFTHTTTTHLHHPTRALLVGVFQNQPLPYILSKVQELDLDIVQLHGSEPLEWSTLIPRPVLRAFKPGEVGVGSTGLHALPLLDSGAGGTGEKLGVEGVKKVLRGDEGLKVFLAGGLNAENLAAVIDEVGEEGSRVVGVDVSSGVEDAEGKQSLERIGGFVSAARGLEE
;
A
#
# COMPACT_ATOMS: atom_id res chain seq x y z
N MET A 1 18.08 -17.09 29.32
CA MET A 1 17.49 -16.33 28.19
C MET A 1 17.61 -14.86 28.51
N PRO A 2 17.84 -13.97 27.52
CA PRO A 2 17.81 -12.53 27.78
C PRO A 2 16.40 -12.12 28.23
N ASP A 3 16.32 -11.11 29.09
CA ASP A 3 15.09 -10.55 29.65
C ASP A 3 14.27 -9.90 28.51
N ILE A 4 13.30 -10.64 27.97
CA ILE A 4 12.36 -10.12 26.98
C ILE A 4 11.22 -9.51 27.78
N THR A 5 11.21 -8.18 27.91
CA THR A 5 10.01 -7.44 28.29
C THR A 5 8.90 -7.79 27.29
N LEU A 6 7.98 -8.68 27.67
CA LEU A 6 6.83 -9.06 26.85
C LEU A 6 5.93 -7.84 26.66
N ILE A 7 5.87 -7.32 25.43
CA ILE A 7 4.95 -6.25 25.04
C ILE A 7 3.70 -6.89 24.44
N ASP A 8 2.55 -6.73 25.10
CA ASP A 8 1.24 -7.11 24.57
C ASP A 8 0.61 -5.93 23.80
N HIS A 9 0.36 -6.14 22.51
CA HIS A 9 -0.25 -5.17 21.60
C HIS A 9 -1.78 -5.26 21.55
N SER A 10 -2.42 -5.98 22.47
CA SER A 10 -3.88 -6.00 22.58
C SER A 10 -4.43 -4.58 22.80
N PRO A 11 -5.66 -4.27 22.35
CA PRO A 11 -6.25 -2.93 22.43
C PRO A 11 -6.35 -2.35 23.85
N ARG A 12 -6.12 -3.18 24.88
CA ARG A 12 -6.11 -2.82 26.29
C ARG A 12 -4.74 -3.17 26.87
N GLN A 13 -3.64 -2.56 26.38
CA GLN A 13 -2.26 -2.79 26.84
C GLN A 13 -2.21 -3.11 28.34
N PRO A 14 -2.13 -4.39 28.71
CA PRO A 14 -2.26 -4.72 30.11
C PRO A 14 -0.91 -4.60 30.79
N SER A 15 -0.90 -3.98 31.96
CA SER A 15 0.22 -4.09 32.88
C SER A 15 0.39 -5.56 33.27
N ALA A 16 1.63 -6.05 33.23
CA ALA A 16 1.96 -7.36 33.79
C ALA A 16 1.50 -7.43 35.26
N GLY A 17 0.82 -8.51 35.62
CA GLY A 17 0.44 -8.81 36.98
C GLY A 17 1.68 -9.08 37.85
N PRO A 18 1.61 -8.84 39.17
CA PRO A 18 2.69 -9.21 40.07
C PRO A 18 2.93 -10.73 40.03
N PRO A 19 4.17 -11.21 40.25
CA PRO A 19 4.46 -12.64 40.30
C PRO A 19 3.53 -13.39 41.26
N ILE A 20 2.97 -14.50 40.80
CA ILE A 20 2.06 -15.34 41.59
C ILE A 20 2.88 -16.45 42.26
N PRO A 21 2.98 -16.50 43.60
CA PRO A 21 3.81 -17.51 44.28
C PRO A 21 3.35 -18.96 44.09
N SER A 22 2.15 -19.22 43.54
CA SER A 22 1.72 -20.57 43.16
C SER A 22 2.31 -21.01 41.85
N ALA A 23 2.61 -20.06 40.97
CA ALA A 23 2.97 -20.28 39.59
C ALA A 23 4.46 -19.98 39.37
N SER A 24 5.31 -20.42 40.30
CA SER A 24 6.76 -20.17 40.26
C SER A 24 7.51 -21.09 39.31
N ASN A 25 6.89 -22.19 38.85
CA ASN A 25 7.46 -23.09 37.85
C ASN A 25 6.35 -23.79 37.03
N VAL A 26 5.68 -23.02 36.17
CA VAL A 26 4.67 -23.55 35.25
C VAL A 26 5.38 -24.19 34.06
N ILE A 27 5.07 -25.44 33.76
CA ILE A 27 5.53 -26.07 32.53
C ILE A 27 4.42 -26.08 31.49
N LEU A 28 4.71 -25.57 30.31
CA LEU A 28 3.84 -25.60 29.14
C LEU A 28 4.39 -26.62 28.13
N ILE A 29 3.62 -27.67 27.83
CA ILE A 29 3.94 -28.60 26.74
C ILE A 29 3.38 -28.01 25.45
N ASP A 30 4.26 -27.72 24.49
CA ASP A 30 3.95 -27.24 23.15
C ASP A 30 3.66 -28.42 22.21
N ASN A 31 2.41 -28.49 21.74
CA ASN A 31 1.97 -29.45 20.75
C ASN A 31 1.96 -28.88 19.32
N TYR A 32 2.91 -27.99 19.00
CA TYR A 32 3.09 -27.42 17.66
C TYR A 32 1.91 -26.58 17.14
N ASP A 33 1.18 -25.90 18.03
CA ASP A 33 0.14 -24.97 17.62
C ASP A 33 0.69 -23.55 17.42
N SER A 34 0.10 -22.84 16.44
CA SER A 34 0.46 -21.45 16.16
C SER A 34 0.15 -20.49 17.32
N PHE A 35 -0.69 -20.89 18.28
CA PHE A 35 -1.12 -20.10 19.42
C PHE A 35 -0.46 -20.48 20.76
N THR A 36 0.46 -21.47 20.81
CA THR A 36 1.15 -21.84 22.06
C THR A 36 1.84 -20.64 22.73
N TRP A 37 2.47 -19.77 21.94
CA TRP A 37 3.15 -18.58 22.49
C TRP A 37 2.19 -17.48 22.98
N ASN A 38 0.93 -17.48 22.54
CA ASN A 38 -0.10 -16.61 23.10
C ASN A 38 -0.54 -17.11 24.48
N VAL A 39 -0.67 -18.44 24.66
CA VAL A 39 -0.89 -19.05 25.98
C VAL A 39 0.27 -18.72 26.92
N TYR A 40 1.52 -18.90 26.46
CA TYR A 40 2.73 -18.49 27.20
C TYR A 40 2.67 -17.01 27.62
N GLN A 41 2.38 -16.12 26.67
CA GLN A 41 2.31 -14.69 26.92
C GLN A 41 1.27 -14.36 27.99
N TYR A 42 0.05 -14.91 27.90
CA TYR A 42 -0.99 -14.63 28.90
C TYR A 42 -0.62 -15.19 30.27
N LEU A 43 -0.02 -16.38 30.36
CA LEU A 43 0.44 -16.94 31.64
C LEU A 43 1.50 -16.03 32.29
N VAL A 44 2.49 -15.55 31.52
CA VAL A 44 3.52 -14.64 32.04
C VAL A 44 2.92 -13.28 32.43
N LEU A 45 2.00 -12.73 31.63
CA LEU A 45 1.31 -11.48 31.96
C LEU A 45 0.42 -11.59 33.20
N GLU A 46 -0.06 -12.79 33.55
CA GLU A 46 -0.76 -13.04 34.81
C GLU A 46 0.19 -13.36 35.98
N GLY A 47 1.51 -13.29 35.78
CA GLY A 47 2.51 -13.40 36.84
C GLY A 47 3.11 -14.80 37.04
N ALA A 48 2.96 -15.72 36.07
CA ALA A 48 3.63 -17.02 36.11
C ALA A 48 5.08 -16.97 35.61
N THR A 49 5.92 -17.84 36.17
CA THR A 49 7.21 -18.20 35.57
C THR A 49 7.01 -19.46 34.74
N VAL A 50 7.13 -19.35 33.41
CA VAL A 50 6.76 -20.41 32.47
C VAL A 50 7.98 -20.95 31.73
N THR A 51 8.12 -22.27 31.69
CA THR A 51 9.09 -22.98 30.83
C THR A 51 8.34 -23.80 29.79
N VAL A 52 8.71 -23.69 28.52
CA VAL A 52 8.07 -24.38 27.40
C VAL A 52 8.94 -25.54 26.92
N TYR A 53 8.34 -26.71 26.73
CA TYR A 53 8.98 -27.86 26.07
C TYR A 53 8.06 -28.39 24.98
N ARG A 54 8.62 -28.75 23.82
CA ARG A 54 7.84 -29.45 22.79
C ARG A 54 7.50 -30.86 23.22
N ASN A 55 6.36 -31.36 22.76
CA ASN A 55 5.80 -32.64 23.16
C ASN A 55 6.65 -33.87 22.80
N ASP A 56 7.70 -33.69 21.98
CA ASP A 56 8.64 -34.71 21.54
C ASP A 56 10.12 -34.37 21.88
N GLU A 57 10.39 -33.23 22.51
CA GLU A 57 11.75 -32.78 22.89
C GLU A 57 12.07 -32.93 24.39
N ILE A 58 11.16 -33.50 25.18
CA ILE A 58 11.38 -33.83 26.59
C ILE A 58 10.80 -35.20 26.92
N THR A 59 11.51 -35.99 27.74
CA THR A 59 11.00 -37.26 28.24
C THR A 59 10.12 -37.05 29.48
N LEU A 60 9.24 -38.01 29.79
CA LEU A 60 8.43 -37.93 31.00
C LEU A 60 9.29 -37.86 32.27
N ASP A 61 10.37 -38.64 32.35
CA ASP A 61 11.28 -38.64 33.51
C ASP A 61 11.99 -37.30 33.68
N ASP A 62 12.44 -36.69 32.58
CA ASP A 62 13.04 -35.35 32.61
C ASP A 62 12.02 -34.30 33.07
N LEU A 63 10.77 -34.40 32.60
CA LEU A 63 9.67 -33.51 32.96
C LEU A 63 9.35 -33.62 34.47
N ILE A 64 9.33 -34.84 35.03
CA ILE A 64 9.18 -35.09 36.47
C ILE A 64 10.32 -34.44 37.25
N ALA A 65 11.56 -34.59 36.78
CA ALA A 65 12.74 -34.01 37.41
C ALA A 65 12.73 -32.47 37.43
N LYS A 66 11.93 -31.81 36.58
CA LYS A 66 11.75 -30.35 36.61
C LYS A 66 10.84 -29.86 37.74
N THR A 67 10.15 -30.76 38.46
CA THR A 67 9.27 -30.41 39.60
C THR A 67 8.29 -29.27 39.28
N PRO A 68 7.41 -29.42 38.27
CA PRO A 68 6.44 -28.38 37.91
C PRO A 68 5.54 -28.03 39.10
N THR A 69 5.21 -26.74 39.25
CA THR A 69 4.16 -26.31 40.18
C THR A 69 2.78 -26.42 39.53
N GLN A 70 2.71 -26.32 38.20
CA GLN A 70 1.54 -26.54 37.36
C GLN A 70 1.97 -27.09 36.01
N LEU A 71 1.08 -27.85 35.37
CA LEU A 71 1.23 -28.31 34.00
C LEU A 71 0.17 -27.67 33.11
N VAL A 72 0.58 -27.12 31.97
CA VAL A 72 -0.32 -26.68 30.90
C VAL A 72 0.00 -27.47 29.65
N VAL A 73 -1.01 -28.03 29.00
CA VAL A 73 -0.89 -28.68 27.70
C VAL A 73 -1.54 -27.78 26.66
N SER A 74 -0.73 -27.29 25.71
CA SER A 74 -1.16 -26.32 24.72
C SER A 74 -2.19 -26.90 23.73
N PRO A 75 -2.82 -26.04 22.91
CA PRO A 75 -3.45 -26.48 21.68
C PRO A 75 -2.45 -27.21 20.76
N GLY A 76 -2.96 -27.92 19.77
CA GLY A 76 -2.17 -28.66 18.78
C GLY A 76 -3.03 -29.05 17.58
N PRO A 77 -2.45 -29.19 16.38
CA PRO A 77 -3.13 -29.80 15.25
C PRO A 77 -3.20 -31.33 15.43
N GLY A 78 -4.13 -31.97 14.71
CA GLY A 78 -4.22 -33.43 14.68
C GLY A 78 -5.15 -34.02 15.74
N HIS A 79 -4.83 -35.24 16.17
CA HIS A 79 -5.64 -36.02 17.11
C HIS A 79 -4.81 -36.39 18.36
N PRO A 80 -5.40 -36.35 19.58
CA PRO A 80 -4.66 -36.63 20.82
C PRO A 80 -3.99 -38.00 20.85
N GLU A 81 -4.51 -39.00 20.13
CA GLU A 81 -3.92 -40.35 20.07
C GLU A 81 -2.65 -40.44 19.22
N THR A 82 -2.48 -39.58 18.23
CA THR A 82 -1.42 -39.72 17.22
C THR A 82 -0.40 -38.59 17.26
N ASP A 83 -0.81 -37.40 17.71
CA ASP A 83 -0.05 -36.16 17.49
C ASP A 83 0.36 -35.45 18.79
N SER A 84 -0.02 -35.98 19.97
CA SER A 84 0.16 -35.29 21.25
C SER A 84 1.48 -35.57 21.98
N GLY A 85 2.36 -36.41 21.41
CA GLY A 85 3.65 -36.76 22.01
C GLY A 85 3.50 -37.23 23.46
N ILE A 86 4.31 -36.69 24.36
CA ILE A 86 4.27 -37.03 25.80
C ILE A 86 3.07 -36.43 26.55
N SER A 87 2.21 -35.63 25.92
CA SER A 87 1.17 -34.84 26.62
C SER A 87 0.20 -35.72 27.41
N LYS A 88 -0.25 -36.84 26.85
CA LYS A 88 -1.15 -37.78 27.53
C LYS A 88 -0.48 -38.43 28.74
N ASP A 89 0.77 -38.87 28.59
CA ASP A 89 1.54 -39.48 29.68
C ASP A 89 1.83 -38.48 30.79
N ALA A 90 2.11 -37.22 30.45
CA ALA A 90 2.28 -36.14 31.39
C ALA A 90 0.98 -35.86 32.17
N ILE A 91 -0.17 -35.76 31.48
CA ILE A 91 -1.48 -35.59 32.15
C ILE A 91 -1.76 -36.74 33.11
N ALA A 92 -1.56 -38.00 32.66
CA ALA A 92 -1.77 -39.18 33.49
C ALA A 92 -0.85 -39.19 34.72
N HIS A 93 0.41 -38.77 34.57
CA HIS A 93 1.35 -38.72 35.67
C HIS A 93 1.02 -37.61 36.68
N PHE A 94 0.72 -36.40 36.22
CA PHE A 94 0.58 -35.20 37.06
C PHE A 94 -0.83 -34.99 37.62
N ALA A 95 -1.84 -35.67 37.06
CA ALA A 95 -3.18 -35.71 37.64
C ALA A 95 -3.11 -36.19 39.11
N GLY A 96 -3.71 -35.41 40.02
CA GLY A 96 -3.67 -35.74 41.44
C GLY A 96 -2.42 -35.27 42.17
N LYS A 97 -1.44 -34.66 41.48
CA LYS A 97 -0.18 -34.17 42.06
C LYS A 97 -0.02 -32.66 41.97
N VAL A 98 -0.34 -32.08 40.82
CA VAL A 98 -0.28 -30.63 40.56
C VAL A 98 -1.51 -30.19 39.76
N PRO A 99 -1.85 -28.89 39.72
CA PRO A 99 -2.88 -28.39 38.83
C PRO A 99 -2.50 -28.63 37.36
N VAL A 100 -3.42 -29.19 36.58
CA VAL A 100 -3.25 -29.47 35.14
C VAL A 100 -4.33 -28.73 34.34
N LEU A 101 -3.91 -27.94 33.35
CA LEU A 101 -4.80 -27.27 32.39
C LEU A 101 -4.55 -27.76 30.96
N GLY A 102 -5.60 -28.17 30.25
CA GLY A 102 -5.55 -28.48 28.82
C GLY A 102 -6.28 -27.44 27.99
N VAL A 103 -5.69 -26.99 26.88
CA VAL A 103 -6.34 -26.07 25.93
C VAL A 103 -6.48 -26.73 24.57
N CYS A 104 -7.68 -26.71 23.99
CA CYS A 104 -8.03 -27.35 22.72
C CYS A 104 -7.57 -28.81 22.67
N MET A 105 -6.51 -29.15 21.93
CA MET A 105 -5.95 -30.51 21.94
C MET A 105 -5.52 -30.97 23.34
N GLY A 106 -5.09 -30.07 24.23
CA GLY A 106 -4.82 -30.41 25.62
C GLY A 106 -6.06 -30.87 26.39
N GLU A 107 -7.24 -30.28 26.14
CA GLU A 107 -8.51 -30.74 26.70
C GLU A 107 -8.91 -32.11 26.12
N GLN A 108 -8.69 -32.29 24.82
CA GLN A 108 -8.90 -33.58 24.15
C GLN A 108 -7.99 -34.68 24.70
N CYS A 109 -6.74 -34.36 25.05
CA CYS A 109 -5.83 -35.27 25.74
C CYS A 109 -6.36 -35.65 27.13
N ILE A 110 -6.87 -34.68 27.89
CA ILE A 110 -7.53 -34.95 29.19
C ILE A 110 -8.71 -35.90 28.99
N PHE A 111 -9.58 -35.61 28.02
CA PHE A 111 -10.76 -36.42 27.72
C PHE A 111 -10.39 -37.87 27.37
N SER A 112 -9.37 -38.03 26.51
CA SER A 112 -8.83 -39.33 26.08
C SER A 112 -8.16 -40.12 27.22
N VAL A 113 -7.28 -39.48 28.01
CA VAL A 113 -6.54 -40.14 29.12
C VAL A 113 -7.49 -40.78 30.13
N PHE A 114 -8.64 -40.16 30.38
CA PHE A 114 -9.64 -40.69 31.29
C PHE A 114 -10.66 -41.63 30.63
N GLY A 115 -10.43 -42.05 29.39
CA GLY A 115 -11.20 -43.08 28.70
C GLY A 115 -12.37 -42.56 27.86
N GLY A 116 -12.42 -41.26 27.58
CA GLY A 116 -13.43 -40.65 26.72
C GLY A 116 -13.05 -40.65 25.24
N THR A 117 -14.04 -40.56 24.37
CA THR A 117 -13.84 -40.53 22.91
C THR A 117 -13.88 -39.10 22.38
N VAL A 118 -12.81 -38.72 21.68
CA VAL A 118 -12.72 -37.50 20.88
C VAL A 118 -13.11 -37.84 19.44
N ALA A 119 -14.10 -37.13 18.89
CA ALA A 119 -14.62 -37.40 17.56
C ALA A 119 -15.00 -36.10 16.84
N GLN A 120 -15.31 -36.20 15.55
CA GLN A 120 -15.73 -35.04 14.76
C GLN A 120 -16.99 -34.40 15.33
N THR A 121 -16.92 -33.09 15.54
CA THR A 121 -18.09 -32.27 15.81
C THR A 121 -18.83 -32.07 14.49
N GLY A 122 -20.17 -32.17 14.50
CA GLY A 122 -21.01 -31.90 13.32
C GLY A 122 -20.91 -30.47 12.76
N GLU A 123 -20.12 -29.59 13.40
CA GLU A 123 -19.81 -28.24 12.99
C GLU A 123 -18.29 -28.04 12.97
N ILE A 124 -17.74 -27.53 11.85
CA ILE A 124 -16.33 -27.15 11.71
C ILE A 124 -16.23 -25.62 11.89
N LEU A 125 -15.56 -25.17 12.94
CA LEU A 125 -15.47 -23.75 13.28
C LEU A 125 -14.02 -23.35 13.57
N HIS A 126 -13.46 -22.53 12.68
CA HIS A 126 -12.13 -21.95 12.79
C HIS A 126 -12.23 -20.42 12.82
N GLY A 127 -11.80 -19.81 13.92
CA GLY A 127 -11.73 -18.35 14.08
C GLY A 127 -13.08 -17.67 14.30
N LYS A 128 -14.10 -18.40 14.75
CA LYS A 128 -15.43 -17.85 15.06
C LYS A 128 -15.72 -17.90 16.56
N THR A 129 -16.48 -16.93 17.04
CA THR A 129 -16.91 -16.85 18.44
C THR A 129 -18.23 -17.58 18.69
N SER A 130 -18.41 -18.15 19.87
CA SER A 130 -19.69 -18.71 20.34
C SER A 130 -19.96 -18.27 21.79
N PRO A 131 -21.23 -18.14 22.21
CA PRO A 131 -21.57 -17.76 23.58
C PRO A 131 -21.39 -18.94 24.54
N LEU A 132 -20.42 -18.86 25.44
CA LEU A 132 -20.08 -19.93 26.38
C LEU A 132 -21.02 -19.96 27.58
N ARG A 133 -21.60 -21.12 27.87
CA ARG A 133 -22.22 -21.44 29.17
C ARG A 133 -21.22 -22.21 30.03
N HIS A 134 -21.15 -21.90 31.32
CA HIS A 134 -20.24 -22.58 32.25
C HIS A 134 -20.82 -22.68 33.65
N ASP A 135 -20.26 -23.55 34.48
CA ASP A 135 -20.74 -23.77 35.85
C ASP A 135 -20.22 -22.75 36.88
N GLY A 136 -19.29 -21.87 36.46
CA GLY A 136 -18.76 -20.77 37.27
C GLY A 136 -17.73 -21.20 38.32
N LYS A 137 -17.20 -22.42 38.21
CA LYS A 137 -16.14 -22.94 39.07
C LYS A 137 -14.82 -23.03 38.30
N GLY A 138 -13.74 -23.36 39.02
CA GLY A 138 -12.44 -23.59 38.41
C GLY A 138 -11.94 -22.36 37.65
N VAL A 139 -11.53 -22.55 36.39
CA VAL A 139 -11.10 -21.44 35.51
C VAL A 139 -12.19 -20.40 35.27
N TYR A 140 -13.47 -20.75 35.44
CA TYR A 140 -14.60 -19.83 35.24
C TYR A 140 -15.01 -19.03 36.47
N ALA A 141 -14.28 -19.15 37.58
CA ALA A 141 -14.61 -18.47 38.83
C ALA A 141 -14.72 -16.95 38.67
N GLY A 142 -15.89 -16.40 39.01
CA GLY A 142 -16.16 -14.95 38.95
C GLY A 142 -16.38 -14.38 37.55
N LEU A 143 -16.46 -15.23 36.51
CA LEU A 143 -16.68 -14.79 35.13
C LEU A 143 -18.18 -14.72 34.79
N ALA A 144 -18.55 -13.79 33.89
CA ALA A 144 -19.92 -13.64 33.42
C ALA A 144 -20.33 -14.82 32.52
N GLN A 145 -21.63 -15.13 32.45
CA GLN A 145 -22.15 -16.10 31.50
C GLN A 145 -22.18 -15.53 30.07
N ASP A 146 -22.33 -16.41 29.07
CA ASP A 146 -22.45 -16.05 27.65
C ASP A 146 -21.25 -15.30 27.09
N LEU A 147 -20.05 -15.54 27.63
CA LEU A 147 -18.81 -14.96 27.13
C LEU A 147 -18.57 -15.38 25.68
N PRO A 148 -18.23 -14.44 24.77
CA PRO A 148 -17.78 -14.82 23.44
C PRO A 148 -16.44 -15.53 23.53
N VAL A 149 -16.37 -16.78 23.10
CA VAL A 149 -15.13 -17.58 23.06
C VAL A 149 -14.80 -18.06 21.66
N THR A 150 -13.53 -18.01 21.28
CA THR A 150 -13.06 -18.37 19.94
C THR A 150 -12.81 -19.87 19.81
N ARG A 151 -13.37 -20.48 18.76
CA ARG A 151 -13.26 -21.90 18.47
C ARG A 151 -12.37 -22.14 17.24
N TYR A 152 -11.46 -23.11 17.34
CA TYR A 152 -10.59 -23.61 16.27
C TYR A 152 -10.55 -25.13 16.27
N HIS A 153 -11.71 -25.78 16.21
CA HIS A 153 -11.76 -27.23 16.31
C HIS A 153 -12.84 -27.84 15.39
N SER A 154 -12.50 -29.00 14.86
CA SER A 154 -13.41 -29.93 14.18
C SER A 154 -13.62 -31.22 14.99
N LEU A 155 -12.89 -31.37 16.10
CA LEU A 155 -12.96 -32.49 17.04
C LEU A 155 -13.36 -31.97 18.42
N ALA A 156 -14.07 -32.78 19.20
CA ALA A 156 -14.31 -32.54 20.63
C ALA A 156 -14.64 -33.86 21.35
N GLY A 157 -14.57 -33.84 22.68
CA GLY A 157 -15.13 -34.90 23.51
C GLY A 157 -16.65 -35.04 23.30
N THR A 158 -17.15 -36.27 23.37
CA THR A 158 -18.57 -36.57 23.09
C THR A 158 -19.34 -36.92 24.36
N HIS A 159 -20.58 -36.44 24.48
CA HIS A 159 -21.43 -36.72 25.66
C HIS A 159 -21.64 -38.22 25.94
N PRO A 160 -21.86 -39.10 24.95
CA PRO A 160 -22.05 -40.53 25.21
C PRO A 160 -20.82 -41.24 25.79
N SER A 161 -19.63 -40.69 25.56
CA SER A 161 -18.37 -41.26 26.06
C SER A 161 -17.78 -40.48 27.23
N LEU A 162 -18.52 -39.52 27.80
CA LEU A 162 -18.04 -38.73 28.94
C LEU A 162 -17.64 -39.66 30.10
N PRO A 163 -16.37 -39.70 30.50
CA PRO A 163 -15.91 -40.57 31.59
C PRO A 163 -16.59 -40.24 32.91
N ALA A 164 -16.87 -41.26 33.72
CA ALA A 164 -17.55 -41.07 35.01
C ALA A 164 -16.75 -40.20 36.01
N CYS A 165 -15.42 -40.12 35.86
CA CYS A 165 -14.55 -39.27 36.66
C CYS A 165 -14.49 -37.81 36.17
N LEU A 166 -15.02 -37.50 34.99
CA LEU A 166 -15.11 -36.15 34.45
C LEU A 166 -16.53 -35.58 34.60
N GLU A 167 -16.62 -34.26 34.71
CA GLU A 167 -17.83 -33.48 34.60
C GLU A 167 -17.66 -32.40 33.53
N VAL A 168 -18.74 -32.06 32.81
CA VAL A 168 -18.73 -30.96 31.84
C VAL A 168 -18.74 -29.64 32.60
N SER A 169 -17.70 -28.82 32.43
CA SER A 169 -17.55 -27.53 33.09
C SER A 169 -18.05 -26.37 32.23
N SER A 170 -18.10 -26.53 30.91
CA SER A 170 -18.68 -25.54 29.98
C SER A 170 -19.19 -26.16 28.67
N TRP A 171 -20.14 -25.49 28.01
CA TRP A 171 -20.79 -25.95 26.78
C TRP A 171 -21.35 -24.81 25.92
N ILE A 172 -21.62 -25.07 24.63
CA ILE A 172 -22.45 -24.22 23.75
C ILE A 172 -23.87 -24.80 23.70
N ALA A 173 -24.89 -23.98 23.96
CA ALA A 173 -26.29 -24.42 24.17
C ALA A 173 -26.98 -25.06 22.94
N THR A 174 -26.41 -24.93 21.73
CA THR A 174 -26.90 -25.54 20.49
C THR A 174 -25.87 -26.54 19.98
N GLY A 175 -26.24 -27.81 19.88
CA GLY A 175 -25.37 -28.87 19.36
C GLY A 175 -26.15 -30.06 18.80
N PRO A 176 -25.51 -30.89 17.93
CA PRO A 176 -26.13 -32.00 17.21
C PRO A 176 -26.64 -33.16 18.11
N ASP A 177 -26.24 -33.21 19.38
CA ASP A 177 -26.53 -34.31 20.32
C ASP A 177 -27.85 -34.15 21.11
N GLY A 178 -28.95 -33.81 20.43
CA GLY A 178 -30.29 -33.86 21.02
C GLY A 178 -30.53 -32.91 22.20
N GLY A 179 -29.89 -31.73 22.21
CA GLY A 179 -30.12 -30.66 23.19
C GLY A 179 -29.10 -30.55 24.33
N LYS A 180 -28.06 -31.40 24.36
CA LYS A 180 -26.97 -31.34 25.37
C LYS A 180 -25.83 -30.37 25.04
N GLY A 181 -25.79 -29.81 23.84
CA GLY A 181 -24.78 -28.84 23.41
C GLY A 181 -23.40 -29.44 23.11
N VAL A 182 -22.48 -28.64 22.55
CA VAL A 182 -21.07 -29.06 22.34
C VAL A 182 -20.29 -28.88 23.65
N ILE A 183 -19.55 -29.91 24.08
CA ILE A 183 -18.66 -29.82 25.25
C ILE A 183 -17.56 -28.81 24.94
N MET A 184 -17.46 -27.77 25.76
CA MET A 184 -16.44 -26.72 25.63
C MET A 184 -15.42 -26.74 26.75
N GLY A 185 -15.64 -27.55 27.79
CA GLY A 185 -14.66 -27.81 28.82
C GLY A 185 -15.11 -28.93 29.74
N VAL A 186 -14.12 -29.61 30.31
CA VAL A 186 -14.30 -30.70 31.26
C VAL A 186 -13.42 -30.49 32.48
N ARG A 187 -13.84 -31.08 33.59
CA ARG A 187 -13.10 -31.04 34.85
C ARG A 187 -13.16 -32.41 35.50
N HIS A 188 -12.04 -32.87 36.04
CA HIS A 188 -12.01 -34.10 36.82
C HIS A 188 -12.65 -33.87 38.19
N LYS A 189 -13.42 -34.83 38.70
CA LYS A 189 -14.22 -34.67 39.93
C LYS A 189 -13.37 -34.61 41.21
N GLU A 190 -12.21 -35.28 41.20
CA GLU A 190 -11.33 -35.38 42.37
C GLU A 190 -9.99 -34.64 42.18
N SER A 191 -9.18 -35.08 41.21
CA SER A 191 -7.94 -34.43 40.79
C SER A 191 -8.17 -33.03 40.22
N LEU A 192 -7.21 -32.13 40.46
CA LEU A 192 -7.22 -30.75 40.02
C LEU A 192 -6.81 -30.63 38.53
N VAL A 193 -7.64 -31.23 37.67
CA VAL A 193 -7.46 -31.28 36.21
C VAL A 193 -8.67 -30.64 35.55
N GLU A 194 -8.43 -29.65 34.69
CA GLU A 194 -9.48 -28.95 33.96
C GLU A 194 -9.02 -28.68 32.52
N GLY A 195 -9.93 -28.75 31.55
CA GLY A 195 -9.64 -28.52 30.15
C GLY A 195 -10.68 -27.60 29.51
N VAL A 196 -10.26 -26.82 28.53
CA VAL A 196 -11.11 -25.96 27.71
C VAL A 196 -10.88 -26.26 26.23
N GLN A 197 -11.95 -26.51 25.47
CA GLN A 197 -11.89 -26.84 24.03
C GLN A 197 -11.72 -25.58 23.16
N PHE A 198 -12.15 -24.41 23.64
CA PHE A 198 -11.92 -23.12 22.99
C PHE A 198 -10.54 -22.55 23.34
N HIS A 199 -10.16 -21.46 22.70
CA HIS A 199 -8.85 -20.81 22.87
C HIS A 199 -8.98 -19.57 23.77
N PRO A 200 -8.68 -19.66 25.08
CA PRO A 200 -8.68 -18.51 26.00
C PRO A 200 -7.67 -17.44 25.58
N GLU A 201 -6.61 -17.81 24.88
CA GLU A 201 -5.56 -16.93 24.39
C GLU A 201 -5.94 -16.15 23.12
N SER A 202 -7.04 -16.51 22.45
CA SER A 202 -7.48 -15.80 21.26
C SER A 202 -7.97 -14.38 21.58
N ILE A 203 -7.62 -13.41 20.74
CA ILE A 203 -7.98 -12.00 20.91
C ILE A 203 -9.50 -11.74 20.92
N LEU A 204 -10.29 -12.61 20.28
CA LEU A 204 -11.75 -12.51 20.26
C LEU A 204 -12.41 -13.25 21.43
N THR A 205 -11.64 -13.95 22.27
CA THR A 205 -12.14 -14.58 23.49
C THR A 205 -12.18 -13.55 24.62
N ALA A 206 -13.38 -13.31 25.17
CA ALA A 206 -13.53 -12.46 26.35
C ALA A 206 -13.01 -13.17 27.61
N GLU A 207 -12.40 -12.39 28.51
CA GLU A 207 -11.95 -12.84 29.84
C GLU A 207 -10.97 -14.02 29.86
N GLY A 208 -10.30 -14.33 28.74
CA GLY A 208 -9.35 -15.44 28.65
C GLY A 208 -8.16 -15.32 29.62
N ARG A 209 -7.66 -14.10 29.86
CA ARG A 209 -6.67 -13.82 30.90
C ARG A 209 -7.20 -14.07 32.30
N GLY A 210 -8.47 -13.74 32.56
CA GLY A 210 -9.13 -14.07 33.83
C GLY A 210 -9.17 -15.58 34.07
N MET A 211 -9.46 -16.37 33.03
CA MET A 211 -9.44 -17.84 33.12
C MET A 211 -8.06 -18.40 33.48
N LEU A 212 -7.01 -17.92 32.80
CA LEU A 212 -5.64 -18.34 33.09
C LEU A 212 -5.19 -17.84 34.48
N GLY A 213 -5.54 -16.62 34.87
CA GLY A 213 -5.27 -16.09 36.21
C GLY A 213 -5.95 -16.90 37.32
N ASN A 214 -7.17 -17.40 37.09
CA ASN A 214 -7.85 -18.31 38.01
C ASN A 214 -7.10 -19.64 38.18
N PHE A 215 -6.64 -20.23 37.06
CA PHE A 215 -5.83 -21.45 37.07
C PHE A 215 -4.52 -21.27 37.85
N LEU A 216 -3.78 -20.19 37.60
CA LEU A 216 -2.48 -19.93 38.23
C LEU A 216 -2.53 -19.75 39.75
N ARG A 217 -3.70 -19.43 40.30
CA ARG A 217 -3.90 -19.35 41.75
C ARG A 217 -4.13 -20.72 42.39
N MET A 218 -4.45 -21.75 41.63
CA MET A 218 -4.72 -23.08 42.16
C MET A 218 -3.44 -23.80 42.62
N ARG A 219 -3.55 -24.63 43.66
CA ARG A 219 -2.45 -25.38 44.28
C ARG A 219 -2.86 -26.78 44.71
N GLY A 220 -1.88 -27.67 44.82
CA GLY A 220 -2.10 -29.06 45.21
C GLY A 220 -2.56 -29.94 44.05
N GLY A 221 -2.79 -31.22 44.33
CA GLY A 221 -3.15 -32.21 43.32
C GLY A 221 -4.65 -32.46 43.17
N THR A 222 -5.46 -32.05 44.16
CA THR A 222 -6.91 -32.31 44.21
C THR A 222 -7.72 -31.06 44.53
N TRP A 223 -9.00 -31.02 44.16
CA TRP A 223 -9.89 -29.89 44.48
C TRP A 223 -9.99 -29.64 45.98
N LYS A 224 -10.09 -30.71 46.77
CA LYS A 224 -10.14 -30.64 48.24
C LYS A 224 -8.88 -30.04 48.84
N GLU A 225 -7.72 -30.43 48.31
CA GLU A 225 -6.43 -29.88 48.75
C GLU A 225 -6.30 -28.39 48.36
N ASN A 226 -6.69 -28.04 47.14
CA ASN A 226 -6.72 -26.66 46.68
C ASN A 226 -7.59 -25.78 47.59
N GLU A 227 -8.81 -26.22 47.92
CA GLU A 227 -9.70 -25.49 48.84
C GLU A 227 -9.09 -25.29 50.23
N ARG A 228 -8.42 -26.34 50.76
CA ARG A 228 -7.72 -26.27 52.05
C ARG A 228 -6.59 -25.22 51.99
N LEU A 229 -5.72 -25.31 50.99
CA LEU A 229 -4.58 -24.39 50.80
C LEU A 229 -5.05 -22.95 50.57
N GLN A 230 -6.16 -22.75 49.84
CA GLN A 230 -6.77 -21.42 49.64
C GLN A 230 -7.34 -20.84 50.93
N LYS A 231 -7.92 -21.66 51.81
CA LYS A 231 -8.38 -21.22 53.14
C LYS A 231 -7.21 -20.87 54.05
N GLU A 232 -6.14 -21.66 54.05
CA GLU A 232 -4.91 -21.42 54.83
C GLU A 232 -4.15 -20.16 54.38
N ALA A 233 -4.14 -19.86 53.09
CA ALA A 233 -3.58 -18.62 52.55
C ALA A 233 -4.40 -17.37 52.94
N LYS A 234 -5.72 -17.50 53.17
CA LYS A 234 -6.58 -16.41 53.61
C LYS A 234 -6.51 -16.13 55.12
N THR A 235 -6.16 -17.13 55.94
CA THR A 235 -6.02 -16.98 57.40
C THR A 235 -4.62 -16.54 57.85
N SER A 236 -3.64 -16.45 56.94
CA SER A 236 -2.24 -16.08 57.23
C SER A 236 -1.89 -14.61 56.89
N VAL A 237 -2.88 -13.76 56.63
CA VAL A 237 -2.70 -12.30 56.43
C VAL A 237 -3.00 -11.54 57.73
N PRO A 238 -2.06 -10.77 58.33
CA PRO A 238 -2.37 -9.92 59.47
C PRO A 238 -3.23 -8.72 59.06
N ASN A 239 -4.22 -8.36 59.89
CA ASN A 239 -4.99 -7.12 59.80
C ASN A 239 -4.06 -5.90 59.78
N GLY A 240 -3.83 -5.34 58.58
CA GLY A 240 -3.20 -4.05 58.36
C GLY A 240 -4.26 -3.01 58.01
N THR A 241 -4.53 -2.15 58.99
CA THR A 241 -5.30 -0.89 58.97
C THR A 241 -5.69 -0.30 57.61
N ALA A 242 -7.00 -0.12 57.43
CA ALA A 242 -7.57 0.87 56.54
C ALA A 242 -7.17 2.28 57.00
N THR A 243 -6.22 2.91 56.31
CA THR A 243 -6.00 4.36 56.37
C THR A 243 -6.51 5.00 55.10
N HIS A 244 -7.70 5.60 55.20
CA HIS A 244 -8.09 6.72 54.35
C HIS A 244 -6.98 7.77 54.39
N THR A 245 -6.32 8.01 53.27
CA THR A 245 -5.54 9.23 53.05
C THR A 245 -6.12 9.99 51.88
N LYS A 246 -6.55 11.22 52.21
CA LYS A 246 -7.06 12.24 51.31
C LYS A 246 -6.06 12.53 50.21
N GLY A 247 -6.57 12.96 49.07
CA GLY A 247 -5.77 13.49 47.99
C GLY A 247 -4.83 14.59 48.49
N GLU A 248 -3.55 14.42 48.18
CA GLU A 248 -2.58 15.49 48.19
C GLU A 248 -1.94 15.58 46.81
N SER A 249 -2.05 16.79 46.29
CA SER A 249 -1.42 17.32 45.10
C SER A 249 0.10 17.28 45.26
N GLY A 250 0.71 16.17 44.84
CA GLY A 250 2.15 16.03 44.68
C GLY A 250 2.64 16.80 43.46
N LYS A 251 3.25 17.97 43.71
CA LYS A 251 4.11 18.68 42.76
C LYS A 251 5.13 17.70 42.18
N SER A 252 5.12 17.54 40.86
CA SER A 252 6.15 16.80 40.14
C SER A 252 7.49 17.52 40.26
N ASN A 253 8.46 16.83 40.86
CA ASN A 253 9.87 17.17 40.71
C ASN A 253 10.25 16.97 39.23
N GLY A 254 10.90 17.99 38.67
CA GLY A 254 11.19 18.09 37.25
C GLY A 254 12.17 17.04 36.76
N GLU A 255 11.64 16.02 36.10
CA GLU A 255 12.34 15.39 34.97
C GLU A 255 12.27 16.35 33.78
N LYS A 256 13.41 16.64 33.16
CA LYS A 256 13.48 17.45 31.94
C LYS A 256 12.60 16.80 30.86
N LYS A 257 11.42 17.36 30.59
CA LYS A 257 10.61 17.01 29.43
C LYS A 257 11.42 17.29 28.17
N GLY A 258 11.99 16.26 27.56
CA GLY A 258 12.62 16.36 26.24
C GLY A 258 11.64 16.94 25.22
N SER A 259 12.15 17.66 24.23
CA SER A 259 11.30 18.23 23.18
C SER A 259 10.62 17.10 22.40
N ILE A 260 9.50 17.43 21.75
CA ILE A 260 8.82 16.49 20.87
C ILE A 260 9.70 15.98 19.73
N LEU A 261 10.62 16.82 19.23
CA LEU A 261 11.62 16.44 18.25
C LEU A 261 12.53 15.35 18.81
N ASP A 262 12.99 15.49 20.05
CA ASP A 262 13.84 14.48 20.71
C ASP A 262 13.11 13.14 20.85
N ARG A 263 11.80 13.18 21.14
CA ARG A 263 10.96 11.96 21.22
C ARG A 263 10.82 11.28 19.87
N ILE A 264 10.53 12.04 18.82
CA ILE A 264 10.43 11.51 17.44
C ILE A 264 11.76 10.91 17.02
N TYR A 265 12.85 11.64 17.25
CA TYR A 265 14.21 11.22 16.91
C TYR A 265 14.62 9.94 17.64
N ALA A 266 14.46 9.89 18.96
CA ALA A 266 14.79 8.72 19.76
C ALA A 266 14.01 7.47 19.33
N HIS A 267 12.71 7.62 19.09
CA HIS A 267 11.88 6.51 18.60
C HIS A 267 12.32 6.06 17.21
N ARG A 268 12.59 6.99 16.29
CA ARG A 268 13.00 6.65 14.93
C ARG A 268 14.34 5.92 14.90
N ARG A 269 15.29 6.28 15.77
CA ARG A 269 16.55 5.53 15.95
C ARG A 269 16.29 4.07 16.33
N THR A 270 15.43 3.83 17.30
CA THR A 270 15.04 2.45 17.70
C THR A 270 14.37 1.72 16.54
N SER A 271 13.45 2.36 15.83
CA SER A 271 12.76 1.74 14.68
C SER A 271 13.73 1.41 13.54
N VAL A 272 14.65 2.32 13.17
CA VAL A 272 15.65 2.09 12.12
C VAL A 272 16.63 0.99 12.53
N ALA A 273 17.05 0.94 13.79
CA ALA A 273 17.91 -0.13 14.30
C ALA A 273 17.24 -1.50 14.17
N ALA A 274 15.95 -1.62 14.51
CA ALA A 274 15.18 -2.85 14.29
C ALA A 274 15.00 -3.15 12.79
N GLN A 275 14.74 -2.13 11.98
CA GLN A 275 14.53 -2.26 10.54
C GLN A 275 15.76 -2.83 9.82
N LYS A 276 16.96 -2.39 10.20
CA LYS A 276 18.25 -2.87 9.66
C LYS A 276 18.53 -4.35 9.93
N LEU A 277 17.74 -5.02 10.78
CA LEU A 277 17.85 -6.45 11.04
C LEU A 277 16.91 -7.30 10.17
N ILE A 278 15.96 -6.67 9.47
CA ILE A 278 14.99 -7.37 8.62
C ILE A 278 15.71 -7.81 7.33
N PRO A 279 15.69 -9.10 6.96
CA PRO A 279 16.20 -9.55 5.66
C PRO A 279 15.56 -8.77 4.52
N SER A 280 16.34 -8.41 3.48
CA SER A 280 16.02 -7.45 2.40
C SER A 280 16.11 -5.96 2.76
N GLN A 281 16.30 -5.64 4.05
CA GLN A 281 16.46 -4.27 4.55
C GLN A 281 17.73 -4.12 5.38
N ARG A 282 18.65 -5.09 5.34
CA ARG A 282 19.97 -4.93 5.95
C ARG A 282 20.81 -3.96 5.10
N PRO A 283 21.76 -3.21 5.68
CA PRO A 283 22.62 -2.32 4.90
C PRO A 283 23.27 -3.00 3.69
N GLU A 284 23.77 -4.23 3.87
CA GLU A 284 24.38 -5.03 2.79
C GLU A 284 23.37 -5.46 1.71
N ASP A 285 22.10 -5.71 2.07
CA ASP A 285 21.06 -6.05 1.09
C ASP A 285 20.70 -4.83 0.25
N LEU A 286 20.58 -3.65 0.88
CA LEU A 286 20.33 -2.41 0.17
C LEU A 286 21.51 -2.03 -0.72
N GLN A 287 22.74 -2.21 -0.25
CA GLN A 287 23.93 -1.95 -1.05
C GLN A 287 23.97 -2.88 -2.27
N ALA A 288 23.76 -4.19 -2.07
CA ALA A 288 23.68 -5.14 -3.17
C ALA A 288 22.57 -4.79 -4.18
N ALA A 289 21.40 -4.33 -3.72
CA ALA A 289 20.33 -3.86 -4.59
C ALA A 289 20.71 -2.60 -5.38
N TYR A 290 21.46 -1.69 -4.77
CA TYR A 290 21.96 -0.49 -5.44
C TYR A 290 23.04 -0.82 -6.48
N ASP A 291 23.97 -1.71 -6.16
CA ASP A 291 25.05 -2.17 -7.05
C ASP A 291 24.53 -2.93 -8.28
N LEU A 292 23.29 -3.45 -8.21
CA LEU A 292 22.55 -4.05 -9.32
C LEU A 292 21.79 -3.01 -10.18
N ASP A 293 22.01 -1.72 -9.96
CA ASP A 293 21.33 -0.61 -10.66
C ASP A 293 19.79 -0.65 -10.55
N LEU A 294 19.26 -1.19 -9.45
CA LEU A 294 17.79 -1.29 -9.24
C LEU A 294 17.13 0.06 -8.89
N SER A 295 17.92 1.11 -8.71
CA SER A 295 17.43 2.43 -8.35
C SER A 295 16.80 3.13 -9.57
N PRO A 296 15.56 3.65 -9.49
CA PRO A 296 14.93 4.34 -10.62
C PRO A 296 15.73 5.56 -11.12
N PRO A 297 15.57 6.00 -12.38
CA PRO A 297 16.22 7.21 -12.88
C PRO A 297 15.85 8.46 -12.09
N LEU A 298 16.88 9.22 -11.67
CA LEU A 298 16.73 10.45 -10.90
C LEU A 298 16.45 11.66 -11.77
N ILE A 299 15.94 12.73 -11.15
CA ILE A 299 15.91 14.09 -11.69
C ILE A 299 16.78 15.00 -10.82
N ASP A 300 17.54 15.90 -11.46
CA ASP A 300 18.31 16.93 -10.76
C ASP A 300 17.36 17.90 -10.02
N PHE A 301 17.40 17.82 -8.69
CA PHE A 301 16.50 18.56 -7.80
C PHE A 301 16.65 20.10 -7.92
N PRO A 302 17.85 20.70 -7.84
CA PRO A 302 18.04 22.13 -8.09
C PRO A 302 17.58 22.58 -9.48
N ALA A 303 17.90 21.83 -10.53
CA ALA A 303 17.47 22.15 -11.89
C ALA A 303 15.95 22.12 -12.00
N ARG A 304 15.30 21.11 -11.39
CA ARG A 304 13.85 21.01 -11.39
C ARG A 304 13.18 22.20 -10.70
N LEU A 305 13.73 22.68 -9.58
CA LEU A 305 13.22 23.87 -8.91
C LEU A 305 13.36 25.13 -9.78
N ARG A 306 14.36 25.23 -10.65
CA ARG A 306 14.51 26.36 -11.60
C ARG A 306 13.58 26.27 -12.82
N GLN A 307 13.07 25.08 -13.12
CA GLN A 307 12.18 24.80 -14.26
C GLN A 307 10.69 24.82 -13.88
N SER A 308 10.31 25.62 -12.89
CA SER A 308 8.90 25.76 -12.50
C SER A 308 8.09 26.50 -13.58
N PRO A 309 6.81 26.14 -13.79
CA PRO A 309 5.90 26.93 -14.61
C PRO A 309 5.46 28.24 -13.93
N TYR A 310 5.83 28.44 -12.66
CA TYR A 310 5.55 29.63 -11.87
C TYR A 310 6.85 30.32 -11.45
N THR A 311 6.78 31.62 -11.14
CA THR A 311 7.92 32.40 -10.61
C THR A 311 8.43 31.87 -9.27
N LEU A 312 7.55 31.30 -8.46
CA LEU A 312 7.85 30.63 -7.20
C LEU A 312 7.57 29.13 -7.32
N SER A 313 8.55 28.29 -7.01
CA SER A 313 8.40 26.84 -7.15
C SER A 313 7.65 26.24 -5.97
N LEU A 314 6.77 25.29 -6.24
CA LEU A 314 6.01 24.58 -5.19
C LEU A 314 6.61 23.20 -4.92
N MET A 315 6.87 22.94 -3.64
CA MET A 315 7.07 21.62 -3.07
C MET A 315 5.79 21.20 -2.33
N ALA A 316 4.99 20.35 -2.97
CA ALA A 316 3.69 19.93 -2.44
C ALA A 316 3.86 18.71 -1.52
N GLU A 317 3.50 18.84 -0.25
CA GLU A 317 3.71 17.82 0.77
C GLU A 317 2.46 16.93 0.95
N ILE A 318 2.69 15.61 0.93
CA ILE A 318 1.70 14.58 1.26
C ILE A 318 1.93 14.16 2.71
N LYS A 319 0.93 14.37 3.57
CA LYS A 319 1.03 14.16 5.02
C LYS A 319 -0.31 13.79 5.65
N ARG A 320 -0.44 12.57 6.16
CA ARG A 320 -1.68 12.08 6.77
C ARG A 320 -1.91 12.60 8.18
N ALA A 321 -0.86 12.88 8.95
CA ALA A 321 -0.93 13.43 10.29
C ALA A 321 0.26 14.34 10.62
N SER A 322 0.18 15.11 11.70
CA SER A 322 1.34 15.84 12.24
C SER A 322 1.29 15.94 13.76
N PRO A 323 2.44 16.09 14.45
CA PRO A 323 2.45 16.24 15.90
C PRO A 323 1.62 17.42 16.43
N SER A 324 1.54 18.52 15.67
CA SER A 324 0.82 19.74 16.08
C SER A 324 -0.68 19.71 15.80
N LYS A 325 -1.14 18.91 14.82
CA LYS A 325 -2.54 18.91 14.36
C LYS A 325 -3.26 17.57 14.50
N GLY A 326 -2.54 16.51 14.89
CA GLY A 326 -3.05 15.15 14.86
C GLY A 326 -3.33 14.66 13.44
N ILE A 327 -4.37 13.84 13.29
CA ILE A 327 -4.79 13.28 12.00
C ILE A 327 -5.36 14.38 11.09
N ILE A 328 -4.84 14.46 9.86
CA ILE A 328 -5.31 15.36 8.80
C ILE A 328 -6.22 14.59 7.84
N SER A 329 -5.71 13.48 7.28
CA SER A 329 -6.47 12.61 6.37
C SER A 329 -5.83 11.22 6.29
N LEU A 330 -6.32 10.27 7.09
CA LEU A 330 -5.81 8.89 7.07
C LEU A 330 -6.14 8.12 5.79
N SER A 331 -7.26 8.45 5.14
CA SER A 331 -7.69 7.82 3.89
C SER A 331 -6.99 8.38 2.64
N ALA A 332 -6.08 9.34 2.79
CA ALA A 332 -5.39 9.94 1.67
C ALA A 332 -4.56 8.89 0.89
N CYS A 333 -4.87 8.78 -0.40
CA CYS A 333 -4.12 7.99 -1.37
C CYS A 333 -2.93 8.82 -1.88
N ALA A 334 -1.73 8.55 -1.37
CA ALA A 334 -0.51 9.28 -1.73
C ALA A 334 -0.23 9.34 -3.25
N PRO A 335 -0.28 8.22 -4.03
CA PRO A 335 -0.03 8.29 -5.47
C PRO A 335 -1.06 9.12 -6.25
N ALA A 336 -2.34 9.05 -5.87
CA ALA A 336 -3.38 9.88 -6.50
C ALA A 336 -3.14 11.37 -6.22
N GLN A 337 -2.84 11.71 -4.97
CA GLN A 337 -2.53 13.09 -4.57
C GLN A 337 -1.29 13.64 -5.29
N ALA A 338 -0.25 12.81 -5.47
CA ALA A 338 0.96 13.18 -6.19
C ALA A 338 0.67 13.53 -7.66
N ARG A 339 -0.19 12.75 -8.35
CA ARG A 339 -0.62 13.07 -9.72
C ARG A 339 -1.36 14.40 -9.79
N THR A 340 -2.28 14.65 -8.85
CA THR A 340 -2.99 15.93 -8.75
C THR A 340 -2.02 17.10 -8.57
N TYR A 341 -1.08 17.00 -7.63
CA TYR A 341 -0.08 18.05 -7.40
C TYR A 341 0.84 18.25 -8.61
N ALA A 342 1.28 17.18 -9.26
CA ALA A 342 2.11 17.25 -10.46
C ALA A 342 1.39 18.00 -11.60
N LEU A 343 0.14 17.60 -11.89
CA LEU A 343 -0.68 18.25 -12.93
C LEU A 343 -1.07 19.68 -12.58
N ALA A 344 -1.08 20.04 -11.30
CA ALA A 344 -1.27 21.43 -10.84
C ALA A 344 0.01 22.28 -10.96
N GLY A 345 1.16 21.69 -11.31
CA GLY A 345 2.42 22.40 -11.53
C GLY A 345 3.38 22.42 -10.35
N ALA A 346 3.21 21.51 -9.37
CA ALA A 346 4.23 21.31 -8.35
C ALA A 346 5.57 20.90 -9.00
N SER A 347 6.67 21.51 -8.54
CA SER A 347 8.02 21.15 -8.98
C SER A 347 8.59 19.97 -8.19
N VAL A 348 8.08 19.75 -6.98
CA VAL A 348 8.52 18.69 -6.07
C VAL A 348 7.31 18.11 -5.35
N ILE A 349 7.28 16.79 -5.19
CA ILE A 349 6.36 16.10 -4.30
C ILE A 349 7.15 15.68 -3.05
N SER A 350 6.81 16.26 -1.91
CA SER A 350 7.39 15.90 -0.62
C SER A 350 6.55 14.81 0.02
N VAL A 351 7.13 13.66 0.30
CA VAL A 351 6.43 12.50 0.89
C VAL A 351 6.96 12.28 2.29
N LEU A 352 6.08 12.37 3.29
CA LEU A 352 6.41 11.96 4.65
C LEU A 352 6.50 10.45 4.71
N THR A 353 7.61 9.92 5.22
CA THR A 353 7.82 8.47 5.36
C THR A 353 7.92 8.00 6.81
N GLU A 354 7.72 8.91 7.77
CA GLU A 354 7.76 8.61 9.20
C GLU A 354 6.40 7.99 9.64
N PRO A 355 6.40 6.77 10.20
CA PRO A 355 5.17 6.00 10.41
C PRO A 355 4.39 6.39 11.67
N GLU A 356 5.02 6.87 12.74
CA GLU A 356 4.35 6.98 14.04
C GLU A 356 3.59 8.30 14.20
N TRP A 357 4.23 9.43 13.90
CA TRP A 357 3.63 10.76 14.06
C TRP A 357 3.03 11.32 12.78
N PHE A 358 3.61 10.98 11.62
CA PHE A 358 3.15 11.49 10.33
C PHE A 358 2.27 10.51 9.55
N LYS A 359 2.22 9.24 9.99
CA LYS A 359 1.45 8.14 9.37
C LYS A 359 1.80 7.95 7.88
N GLY A 360 3.08 8.10 7.56
CA GLY A 360 3.65 7.84 6.24
C GLY A 360 4.47 6.55 6.20
N SER A 361 4.90 6.12 5.01
CA SER A 361 5.77 4.96 4.86
C SER A 361 6.74 5.10 3.69
N ILE A 362 7.77 4.25 3.66
CA ILE A 362 8.65 4.14 2.49
C ILE A 362 7.90 3.64 1.25
N ASP A 363 6.82 2.88 1.43
CA ASP A 363 5.99 2.40 0.32
C ASP A 363 5.11 3.51 -0.29
N ASP A 364 4.75 4.54 0.50
CA ASP A 364 4.13 5.74 -0.06
C ASP A 364 5.09 6.43 -1.04
N LEU A 365 6.38 6.52 -0.69
CA LEU A 365 7.41 7.09 -1.57
C LEU A 365 7.56 6.28 -2.86
N ARG A 366 7.64 4.95 -2.76
CA ARG A 366 7.69 4.04 -3.94
C ARG A 366 6.46 4.21 -4.83
N SER A 367 5.28 4.20 -4.24
CA SER A 367 4.01 4.31 -4.95
C SER A 367 3.85 5.68 -5.62
N VAL A 368 4.25 6.76 -4.94
CA VAL A 368 4.30 8.11 -5.49
C VAL A 368 5.26 8.17 -6.68
N ARG A 369 6.46 7.61 -6.55
CA ARG A 369 7.41 7.59 -7.66
C ARG A 369 6.84 6.81 -8.85
N GLN A 370 6.24 5.65 -8.63
CA GLN A 370 5.61 4.85 -9.69
C GLN A 370 4.45 5.59 -10.38
N ALA A 371 3.59 6.27 -9.62
CA ALA A 371 2.47 7.03 -10.18
C ALA A 371 2.89 8.22 -11.06
N LEU A 372 4.12 8.72 -10.88
CA LEU A 372 4.72 9.78 -11.68
C LEU A 372 5.57 9.24 -12.85
N GLN A 373 5.65 7.92 -13.03
CA GLN A 373 6.45 7.30 -14.08
C GLN A 373 5.93 7.67 -15.48
N GLY A 374 6.86 7.93 -16.40
CA GLY A 374 6.54 8.32 -17.77
C GLY A 374 5.97 9.72 -17.92
N MET A 375 5.56 10.41 -16.85
CA MET A 375 5.06 11.79 -16.95
C MET A 375 6.18 12.71 -17.48
N PRO A 376 5.97 13.38 -18.63
CA PRO A 376 6.88 14.39 -19.12
C PRO A 376 7.04 15.49 -18.08
N ASN A 377 8.28 15.88 -17.81
CA ASN A 377 8.62 16.90 -16.83
C ASN A 377 8.01 16.67 -15.43
N ARG A 378 7.98 15.41 -14.99
CA ARG A 378 7.52 15.03 -13.64
C ARG A 378 8.22 15.87 -12.55
N PRO A 379 7.56 16.13 -11.41
CA PRO A 379 8.22 16.71 -10.25
C PRO A 379 9.33 15.79 -9.70
N ALA A 380 10.29 16.40 -9.01
CA ALA A 380 11.23 15.67 -8.16
C ALA A 380 10.50 15.10 -6.93
N VAL A 381 10.95 13.97 -6.41
CA VAL A 381 10.38 13.33 -5.22
C VAL A 381 11.33 13.53 -4.04
N LEU A 382 10.85 14.23 -3.00
CA LEU A 382 11.57 14.47 -1.75
C LEU A 382 11.11 13.48 -0.69
N ARG A 383 12.03 12.67 -0.15
CA ARG A 383 11.78 11.94 1.10
C ARG A 383 11.89 12.92 2.28
N LYS A 384 10.76 13.20 2.91
CA LYS A 384 10.68 14.02 4.12
C LYS A 384 10.66 13.12 5.35
N GLU A 385 11.76 13.07 6.06
CA GLU A 385 11.96 12.22 7.23
C GLU A 385 13.05 12.79 8.16
N PHE A 386 13.24 12.17 9.33
CA PHE A 386 14.34 12.43 10.25
C PHE A 386 15.51 11.50 9.92
N ILE A 387 16.40 11.93 9.02
CA ILE A 387 17.55 11.14 8.55
C ILE A 387 18.78 11.38 9.42
N PHE A 388 19.38 10.29 9.92
CA PHE A 388 20.58 10.32 10.77
C PHE A 388 21.64 9.26 10.42
N GLU A 389 21.36 8.37 9.47
CA GLU A 389 22.31 7.37 8.97
C GLU A 389 22.23 7.22 7.45
N GLU A 390 23.34 6.83 6.82
CA GLU A 390 23.45 6.56 5.38
C GLU A 390 22.43 5.52 4.90
N TYR A 391 22.13 4.55 5.77
CA TYR A 391 21.09 3.54 5.55
C TYR A 391 19.77 4.14 5.04
N GLN A 392 19.28 5.21 5.68
CA GLN A 392 18.01 5.84 5.30
C GLN A 392 18.11 6.55 3.94
N ILE A 393 19.28 7.09 3.59
CA ILE A 393 19.50 7.75 2.30
C ILE A 393 19.55 6.71 1.18
N LEU A 394 20.23 5.58 1.39
CA LEU A 394 20.30 4.49 0.43
C LEU A 394 18.91 3.87 0.20
N GLU A 395 18.17 3.64 1.29
CA GLU A 395 16.76 3.21 1.22
C GLU A 395 15.90 4.20 0.42
N ALA A 396 16.09 5.51 0.63
CA ALA A 396 15.37 6.55 -0.11
C ALA A 396 15.67 6.49 -1.61
N ARG A 397 16.95 6.35 -1.98
CA ARG A 397 17.40 6.29 -3.36
C ARG A 397 16.79 5.10 -4.09
N LEU A 398 16.80 3.92 -3.46
CA LEU A 398 16.19 2.69 -3.99
C LEU A 398 14.67 2.79 -4.08
N ALA A 399 14.03 3.47 -3.14
CA ALA A 399 12.60 3.75 -3.17
C ALA A 399 12.20 4.81 -4.23
N GLY A 400 13.17 5.45 -4.87
CA GLY A 400 12.95 6.39 -5.97
C GLY A 400 12.85 7.86 -5.56
N ALA A 401 13.41 8.24 -4.40
CA ALA A 401 13.66 9.64 -4.08
C ALA A 401 14.65 10.26 -5.08
N ASP A 402 14.40 11.51 -5.45
CA ASP A 402 15.36 12.36 -6.17
C ASP A 402 16.16 13.25 -5.20
N THR A 403 15.65 13.44 -3.99
CA THR A 403 16.30 14.22 -2.91
C THR A 403 15.80 13.79 -1.53
N VAL A 404 16.54 14.17 -0.49
CA VAL A 404 16.26 13.86 0.92
C VAL A 404 16.37 15.12 1.78
N LEU A 405 15.67 15.13 2.91
CA LEU A 405 15.78 16.18 3.93
C LEU A 405 16.94 15.89 4.90
N LEU A 406 17.80 16.87 5.15
CA LEU A 406 18.78 16.85 6.25
C LEU A 406 18.52 18.02 7.19
N ILE A 407 18.33 17.77 8.49
CA ILE A 407 17.94 18.80 9.47
C ILE A 407 19.16 19.16 10.32
N VAL A 408 19.64 20.40 10.20
CA VAL A 408 20.86 20.85 10.93
C VAL A 408 20.66 20.79 12.43
N LYS A 409 19.48 21.17 12.94
CA LYS A 409 19.16 21.13 14.37
C LYS A 409 19.34 19.76 15.03
N MET A 410 19.18 18.68 14.25
CA MET A 410 19.16 17.30 14.74
C MET A 410 20.53 16.61 14.65
N LEU A 411 21.40 17.09 13.78
CA LEU A 411 22.64 16.41 13.40
C LEU A 411 23.85 17.19 13.87
N ASP A 412 24.82 16.49 14.46
CA ASP A 412 26.14 17.09 14.65
C ASP A 412 26.83 17.35 13.30
N LEU A 413 27.76 18.30 13.28
CA LEU A 413 28.41 18.74 12.05
C LEU A 413 29.14 17.60 11.30
N PRO A 414 29.88 16.68 11.97
CA PRO A 414 30.47 15.52 11.30
C PRO A 414 29.43 14.64 10.62
N THR A 415 28.35 14.29 11.31
CA THR A 415 27.28 13.43 10.79
C THR A 415 26.56 14.11 9.63
N LEU A 416 26.18 15.38 9.77
CA LEU A 416 25.57 16.18 8.70
C LEU A 416 26.45 16.21 7.45
N THR A 417 27.75 16.46 7.62
CA THR A 417 28.72 16.52 6.50
C THR A 417 28.84 15.18 5.80
N ASN A 418 28.88 14.08 6.57
CA ASN A 418 28.94 12.74 6.03
C ASN A 418 27.69 12.40 5.21
N LEU A 419 26.50 12.62 5.79
CA LEU A 419 25.21 12.35 5.13
C LEU A 419 25.01 13.20 3.88
N TYR A 420 25.41 14.47 3.91
CA TYR A 420 25.35 15.35 2.74
C TYR A 420 26.22 14.83 1.59
N LYS A 421 27.47 14.46 1.87
CA LYS A 421 28.39 13.90 0.87
C LYS A 421 27.91 12.54 0.36
N TYR A 422 27.40 11.69 1.24
CA TYR A 422 26.85 10.39 0.84
C TYR A 422 25.64 10.52 -0.07
N SER A 423 24.72 11.45 0.22
CA SER A 423 23.61 11.76 -0.68
C SER A 423 24.10 12.22 -2.06
N GLN A 424 25.12 13.09 -2.09
CA GLN A 424 25.72 13.54 -3.35
C GLN A 424 26.41 12.42 -4.12
N SER A 425 27.06 11.46 -3.45
CA SER A 425 27.64 10.29 -4.14
C SER A 425 26.60 9.39 -4.79
N LEU A 426 25.34 9.43 -4.31
CA LEU A 426 24.20 8.75 -4.94
C LEU A 426 23.49 9.61 -6.01
N GLY A 427 24.03 10.80 -6.30
CA GLY A 427 23.50 11.77 -7.28
C GLY A 427 22.39 12.69 -6.73
N MET A 428 22.07 12.64 -5.45
CA MET A 428 20.98 13.40 -4.84
C MET A 428 21.51 14.64 -4.09
N GLU A 429 21.13 15.84 -4.52
CA GLU A 429 21.38 17.07 -3.75
C GLU A 429 20.35 17.18 -2.62
N PRO A 430 20.75 17.22 -1.34
CA PRO A 430 19.82 17.31 -0.21
C PRO A 430 19.14 18.68 -0.09
N LEU A 431 17.91 18.68 0.43
CA LEU A 431 17.30 19.86 1.05
C LEU A 431 17.82 19.98 2.48
N VAL A 432 18.69 20.96 2.75
CA VAL A 432 19.24 21.19 4.10
C VAL A 432 18.33 22.16 4.86
N GLU A 433 17.71 21.68 5.95
CA GLU A 433 16.76 22.44 6.76
C GLU A 433 17.44 23.18 7.91
N VAL A 434 17.14 24.47 8.03
CA VAL A 434 17.65 25.40 9.06
C VAL A 434 16.51 26.20 9.68
N ASN A 435 16.70 26.72 10.89
CA ASN A 435 15.73 27.56 11.59
C ASN A 435 16.33 28.89 12.12
N ASN A 436 17.65 29.01 12.23
CA ASN A 436 18.33 30.19 12.78
C ASN A 436 19.62 30.53 12.02
N VAL A 437 20.31 31.58 12.47
CA VAL A 437 21.53 32.13 11.87
C VAL A 437 22.67 31.12 11.93
N GLU A 438 22.87 30.49 13.09
CA GLU A 438 23.95 29.53 13.30
C GLU A 438 23.82 28.30 12.39
N GLU A 439 22.60 27.78 12.26
CA GLU A 439 22.28 26.66 11.36
C GLU A 439 22.45 27.06 9.89
N MET A 440 22.08 28.29 9.52
CA MET A 440 22.28 28.83 8.17
C MET A 440 23.77 28.92 7.83
N GLU A 441 24.62 29.39 8.74
CA GLU A 441 26.07 29.41 8.51
C GLU A 441 26.63 28.01 8.27
N ILE A 442 26.14 27.01 8.99
CA ILE A 442 26.53 25.61 8.80
C ILE A 442 26.14 25.16 7.39
N ALA A 443 24.89 25.39 6.96
CA ALA A 443 24.40 24.98 5.65
C ALA A 443 25.15 25.68 4.49
N VAL A 444 25.51 26.96 4.66
CA VAL A 444 26.31 27.72 3.68
C VAL A 444 27.74 27.18 3.63
N LYS A 445 28.40 26.94 4.78
CA LYS A 445 29.76 26.36 4.84
C LYS A 445 29.81 24.94 4.28
N LEU A 446 28.73 24.18 4.43
CA LEU A 446 28.58 22.85 3.84
C LEU A 446 28.54 22.88 2.30
N GLY A 447 28.20 24.03 1.70
CA GLY A 447 28.06 24.19 0.25
C GLY A 447 26.70 23.74 -0.29
N SER A 448 25.67 23.75 0.56
CA SER A 448 24.32 23.33 0.17
C SER A 448 23.77 24.19 -0.98
N LYS A 449 23.28 23.53 -2.03
CA LYS A 449 22.66 24.22 -3.18
C LYS A 449 21.19 24.53 -2.95
N VAL A 450 20.53 23.83 -2.01
CA VAL A 450 19.12 24.05 -1.67
C VAL A 450 18.94 24.04 -0.16
N ILE A 451 18.60 25.21 0.39
CA ILE A 451 18.44 25.40 1.84
C ILE A 451 16.97 25.70 2.14
N GLY A 452 16.38 24.93 3.03
CA GLY A 452 15.02 25.13 3.51
C GLY A 452 14.98 25.83 4.86
N VAL A 453 14.38 27.01 4.93
CA VAL A 453 14.13 27.70 6.20
C VAL A 453 12.80 27.23 6.77
N ASN A 454 12.84 26.52 7.89
CA ASN A 454 11.63 26.13 8.60
C ASN A 454 11.16 27.29 9.45
N ASN A 455 10.07 27.95 9.03
CA ASN A 455 9.46 29.05 9.78
C ASN A 455 8.79 28.57 11.08
N ARG A 456 8.62 27.25 11.25
CA ARG A 456 8.16 26.66 12.50
C ARG A 456 9.36 26.27 13.35
N ASN A 457 9.43 26.80 14.57
CA ASN A 457 10.41 26.35 15.55
C ASN A 457 10.16 24.86 15.89
N LEU A 458 11.15 24.00 15.68
CA LEU A 458 10.98 22.54 15.87
C LEU A 458 10.91 22.12 17.35
N THR A 459 11.21 23.02 18.29
CA THR A 459 11.16 22.79 19.73
C THR A 459 9.83 23.27 20.33
N THR A 460 9.37 24.48 19.95
CA THR A 460 8.14 25.10 20.51
C THR A 460 6.93 25.00 19.59
N PHE A 461 7.14 24.75 18.29
CA PHE A 461 6.16 24.80 17.21
C PHE A 461 5.54 26.15 16.88
N ASP A 462 6.04 27.24 17.46
CA ASP A 462 5.65 28.59 17.06
C ASP A 462 6.08 28.87 15.62
N VAL A 463 5.28 29.65 14.90
CA VAL A 463 5.55 30.00 13.49
C VAL A 463 5.93 31.47 13.41
N ASP A 464 7.12 31.75 12.89
CA ASP A 464 7.61 33.09 12.57
C ASP A 464 7.94 33.18 11.08
N MET A 465 7.07 33.84 10.32
CA MET A 465 7.16 34.00 8.87
C MET A 465 8.27 34.96 8.44
N ASP A 466 8.82 35.78 9.35
CA ASP A 466 9.93 36.69 9.04
C ASP A 466 11.29 35.99 9.09
N THR A 467 11.36 34.76 9.61
CA THR A 467 12.61 33.97 9.72
C THR A 467 13.30 33.81 8.37
N THR A 468 12.53 33.45 7.32
CA THR A 468 13.07 33.30 5.97
C THR A 468 13.69 34.60 5.46
N THR A 469 12.97 35.72 5.61
CA THR A 469 13.42 37.04 5.16
C THR A 469 14.69 37.49 5.88
N ARG A 470 14.83 37.20 7.18
CA ARG A 470 16.04 37.54 7.96
C ARG A 470 17.27 36.76 7.50
N LEU A 471 17.12 35.46 7.23
CA LEU A 471 18.25 34.58 6.88
C LEU A 471 18.71 34.70 5.43
N MET A 472 17.85 35.23 4.55
CA MET A 472 18.11 35.32 3.12
C MET A 472 19.38 36.07 2.75
N LYS A 473 19.76 37.11 3.51
CA LYS A 473 20.96 37.93 3.23
C LYS A 473 22.28 37.17 3.39
N MET A 474 22.24 35.99 4.00
CA MET A 474 23.42 35.16 4.26
C MET A 474 23.76 34.20 3.11
N VAL A 475 22.85 34.06 2.14
CA VAL A 475 22.90 33.03 1.10
C VAL A 475 23.30 33.65 -0.24
N SER A 476 24.13 32.95 -1.02
CA SER A 476 24.52 33.40 -2.36
C SER A 476 23.34 33.30 -3.34
N LYS A 477 23.39 34.02 -4.46
CA LYS A 477 22.34 33.95 -5.49
C LYS A 477 22.25 32.59 -6.19
N ASP A 478 23.30 31.77 -6.10
CA ASP A 478 23.34 30.44 -6.74
C ASP A 478 22.62 29.37 -5.93
N THR A 479 22.52 29.58 -4.61
CA THR A 479 21.81 28.71 -3.68
C THR A 479 20.31 29.02 -3.69
N ILE A 480 19.50 27.99 -3.83
CA ILE A 480 18.04 28.12 -3.84
C ILE A 480 17.56 28.11 -2.39
N LEU A 481 17.03 29.25 -1.93
CA LEU A 481 16.40 29.35 -0.63
C LEU A 481 14.92 28.97 -0.72
N CYS A 482 14.47 28.12 0.19
CA CYS A 482 13.11 27.62 0.25
C CYS A 482 12.44 28.01 1.58
N ALA A 483 11.20 28.50 1.56
CA ALA A 483 10.42 28.72 2.78
C ALA A 483 9.58 27.48 3.11
N LEU A 484 9.72 26.97 4.33
CA LEU A 484 9.00 25.78 4.81
C LEU A 484 8.08 26.15 5.99
N SER A 485 6.93 25.48 6.06
CA SER A 485 5.93 25.64 7.12
C SER A 485 5.24 27.02 7.15
N GLY A 486 4.04 27.04 7.76
CA GLY A 486 3.31 28.29 8.04
C GLY A 486 2.50 28.87 6.90
N ILE A 487 2.59 28.30 5.69
CA ILE A 487 1.89 28.80 4.50
C ILE A 487 0.47 28.23 4.45
N SER A 488 -0.50 29.12 4.54
CA SER A 488 -1.93 28.82 4.54
C SER A 488 -2.66 29.30 3.28
N GLY A 489 -2.10 30.30 2.57
CA GLY A 489 -2.67 30.79 1.32
C GLY A 489 -1.80 31.80 0.56
N PRO A 490 -2.33 32.41 -0.52
CA PRO A 490 -1.58 33.29 -1.42
C PRO A 490 -0.93 34.51 -0.75
N GLN A 491 -1.57 35.06 0.30
CA GLN A 491 -1.04 36.23 1.01
C GLN A 491 0.29 35.92 1.72
N ASP A 492 0.46 34.68 2.19
CA ASP A 492 1.65 34.27 2.95
C ASP A 492 2.89 34.14 2.06
N VAL A 493 2.72 33.98 0.74
CA VAL A 493 3.84 33.80 -0.19
C VAL A 493 4.17 35.07 -0.97
N LYS A 494 3.35 36.11 -0.90
CA LYS A 494 3.60 37.38 -1.59
C LYS A 494 4.94 38.00 -1.20
N ALA A 495 5.25 38.04 0.10
CA ALA A 495 6.53 38.50 0.60
C ALA A 495 7.70 37.61 0.11
N TYR A 496 7.48 36.30 -0.03
CA TYR A 496 8.51 35.39 -0.53
C TYR A 496 8.80 35.59 -2.03
N GLN A 497 7.76 35.87 -2.82
CA GLN A 497 7.90 36.22 -4.24
C GLN A 497 8.69 37.53 -4.42
N GLU A 498 8.38 38.56 -3.63
CA GLU A 498 9.05 39.87 -3.71
C GLU A 498 10.51 39.81 -3.24
N ASN A 499 10.82 38.96 -2.26
CA ASN A 499 12.15 38.84 -1.70
C ASN A 499 13.06 37.84 -2.44
N GLY A 500 12.57 37.13 -3.46
CA GLY A 500 13.40 36.20 -4.26
C GLY A 500 13.64 34.83 -3.61
N VAL A 501 12.71 34.36 -2.77
CA VAL A 501 12.65 32.95 -2.35
C VAL A 501 12.41 32.09 -3.59
N GLY A 502 13.19 31.02 -3.76
CA GLY A 502 13.11 30.17 -4.95
C GLY A 502 11.98 29.14 -4.89
N ALA A 503 11.60 28.68 -3.69
CA ALA A 503 10.52 27.70 -3.54
C ALA A 503 9.80 27.78 -2.18
N VAL A 504 8.60 27.21 -2.13
CA VAL A 504 7.82 27.03 -0.91
C VAL A 504 7.43 25.57 -0.69
N LEU A 505 7.41 25.12 0.55
CA LEU A 505 6.87 23.81 0.92
C LEU A 505 5.53 23.97 1.62
N VAL A 506 4.48 23.43 1.01
CA VAL A 506 3.09 23.52 1.51
C VAL A 506 2.50 22.12 1.65
N GLY A 507 1.92 21.82 2.81
CA GLY A 507 1.32 20.52 3.09
C GLY A 507 -0.12 20.61 3.56
N GLU A 508 -0.34 21.07 4.80
CA GLU A 508 -1.67 21.05 5.42
C GLU A 508 -2.73 21.80 4.61
N ALA A 509 -2.40 22.99 4.09
CA ALA A 509 -3.34 23.79 3.30
C ALA A 509 -3.75 23.06 2.00
N LEU A 510 -2.82 22.38 1.33
CA LEU A 510 -3.10 21.59 0.12
C LEU A 510 -3.99 20.39 0.44
N MET A 511 -3.71 19.68 1.54
CA MET A 511 -4.47 18.50 1.94
C MET A 511 -5.90 18.82 2.38
N ARG A 512 -6.17 20.06 2.80
CA ARG A 512 -7.51 20.53 3.20
C ARG A 512 -8.26 21.25 2.07
N ALA A 513 -7.59 21.59 0.97
CA ALA A 513 -8.21 22.33 -0.12
C ALA A 513 -9.32 21.49 -0.77
N LYS A 514 -10.51 22.09 -0.97
CA LYS A 514 -11.62 21.45 -1.68
C LYS A 514 -11.29 21.25 -3.17
N ASP A 515 -10.58 22.21 -3.75
CA ASP A 515 -10.05 22.18 -5.10
C ASP A 515 -8.56 22.51 -5.02
N THR A 516 -7.75 21.46 -4.97
CA THR A 516 -6.29 21.56 -4.85
C THR A 516 -5.68 22.29 -6.05
N THR A 517 -6.15 22.04 -7.27
CA THR A 517 -5.59 22.62 -8.49
C THR A 517 -5.80 24.13 -8.50
N LYS A 518 -7.03 24.58 -8.19
CA LYS A 518 -7.34 26.00 -8.08
C LYS A 518 -6.52 26.66 -6.97
N PHE A 519 -6.43 26.02 -5.80
CA PHE A 519 -5.65 26.57 -4.69
C PHE A 519 -4.17 26.76 -5.04
N ILE A 520 -3.55 25.80 -5.75
CA ILE A 520 -2.15 25.92 -6.20
C ILE A 520 -1.97 27.09 -7.17
N ALA A 521 -2.89 27.26 -8.13
CA ALA A 521 -2.82 28.37 -9.08
C ALA A 521 -2.89 29.74 -8.37
N GLU A 522 -3.84 29.89 -7.44
CA GLU A 522 -3.99 31.10 -6.62
C GLU A 522 -2.77 31.34 -5.73
N LEU A 523 -2.24 30.28 -5.10
CA LEU A 523 -1.07 30.35 -4.23
C LEU A 523 0.14 30.89 -4.99
N LEU A 524 0.39 30.44 -6.22
CA LEU A 524 1.62 30.75 -6.95
C LEU A 524 1.53 32.00 -7.83
N GLY A 525 0.46 32.80 -7.68
CA GLY A 525 0.29 34.04 -8.43
C GLY A 525 -0.03 33.85 -9.91
N GLY A 526 -0.41 32.64 -10.32
CA GLY A 526 -1.11 32.45 -11.58
C GLY A 526 -2.44 33.18 -11.46
N GLY A 527 -2.68 34.19 -12.29
CA GLY A 527 -4.02 34.77 -12.39
C GLY A 527 -5.04 33.64 -12.53
N ALA A 528 -6.24 33.81 -12.00
CA ALA A 528 -7.37 32.94 -12.29
C ALA A 528 -7.74 33.07 -13.78
N GLN A 529 -6.82 32.74 -14.71
CA GLN A 529 -7.22 32.16 -15.96
C GLN A 529 -7.99 30.93 -15.55
N GLU A 530 -9.29 30.97 -15.85
CA GLU A 530 -10.25 29.93 -15.63
C GLU A 530 -9.53 28.58 -15.64
N VAL A 531 -9.39 27.96 -14.47
CA VAL A 531 -9.51 26.52 -14.41
C VAL A 531 -10.90 26.31 -14.98
N GLN A 532 -10.96 26.10 -16.30
CA GLN A 532 -12.18 25.67 -16.94
C GLN A 532 -12.53 24.42 -16.17
N LYS A 533 -13.54 24.53 -15.30
CA LYS A 533 -14.45 23.40 -15.14
C LYS A 533 -14.71 22.91 -16.57
N PRO A 534 -14.69 21.61 -16.85
CA PRO A 534 -15.13 21.10 -18.14
C PRO A 534 -16.64 21.37 -18.24
N THR A 535 -17.02 22.63 -18.43
CA THR A 535 -18.39 23.14 -18.55
C THR A 535 -18.53 24.00 -19.80
N THR A 536 -17.51 24.09 -20.63
CA THR A 536 -17.65 24.44 -22.05
C THR A 536 -17.23 23.21 -22.83
N LYS A 537 -18.14 22.66 -23.65
CA LYS A 537 -17.88 21.57 -24.61
C LYS A 537 -16.65 21.92 -25.44
N GLN A 538 -15.47 21.50 -25.00
CA GLN A 538 -14.25 21.62 -25.80
C GLN A 538 -14.45 20.61 -26.95
N LYS A 539 -14.51 21.11 -28.18
CA LYS A 539 -14.76 20.30 -29.38
C LYS A 539 -13.82 19.10 -29.38
N ARG A 540 -14.42 17.90 -29.32
CA ARG A 540 -13.71 16.68 -29.01
C ARG A 540 -13.13 16.08 -30.29
N LYS A 541 -11.90 16.44 -30.65
CA LYS A 541 -11.24 15.87 -31.83
C LYS A 541 -10.89 14.40 -31.60
N LEU A 542 -11.52 13.49 -32.33
CA LEU A 542 -11.29 12.05 -32.23
C LEU A 542 -10.25 11.62 -33.27
N LEU A 543 -9.22 10.88 -32.85
CA LEU A 543 -8.32 10.22 -33.80
C LEU A 543 -9.08 9.10 -34.52
N VAL A 544 -9.11 9.14 -35.85
CA VAL A 544 -9.84 8.16 -36.67
C VAL A 544 -8.85 7.18 -37.28
N LYS A 545 -9.01 5.89 -36.97
CA LYS A 545 -8.20 4.81 -37.51
C LYS A 545 -9.01 3.90 -38.42
N ILE A 546 -8.48 3.62 -39.62
CA ILE A 546 -9.02 2.64 -40.57
C ILE A 546 -8.11 1.41 -40.58
N CYS A 547 -8.57 0.30 -40.02
CA CYS A 547 -7.80 -0.93 -39.81
C CYS A 547 -8.11 -2.03 -40.83
N GLY A 548 -7.11 -2.83 -41.16
CA GLY A 548 -7.25 -3.93 -42.13
C GLY A 548 -7.33 -3.41 -43.56
N THR A 549 -6.61 -2.32 -43.85
CA THR A 549 -6.47 -1.75 -45.19
C THR A 549 -5.75 -2.72 -46.11
N ARG A 550 -6.37 -3.05 -47.24
CA ARG A 550 -5.93 -4.12 -48.15
C ARG A 550 -5.56 -3.65 -49.56
N SER A 551 -5.68 -2.35 -49.85
CA SER A 551 -5.25 -1.81 -51.13
C SER A 551 -4.75 -0.37 -51.01
N PRO A 552 -3.86 0.08 -51.91
CA PRO A 552 -3.41 1.46 -51.96
C PRO A 552 -4.56 2.46 -52.19
N GLU A 553 -5.58 2.08 -52.97
CA GLU A 553 -6.75 2.92 -53.25
C GLU A 553 -7.59 3.16 -51.99
N ALA A 554 -7.79 2.12 -51.18
CA ALA A 554 -8.48 2.25 -49.89
C ALA A 554 -7.69 3.10 -48.89
N ALA A 555 -6.36 2.93 -48.86
CA ALA A 555 -5.48 3.76 -48.04
C ALA A 555 -5.58 5.24 -48.43
N LYS A 556 -5.46 5.54 -49.73
CA LYS A 556 -5.57 6.90 -50.27
C LYS A 556 -6.93 7.53 -49.93
N ALA A 557 -8.02 6.81 -50.21
CA ALA A 557 -9.38 7.28 -49.91
C ALA A 557 -9.57 7.57 -48.41
N ALA A 558 -9.01 6.74 -47.52
CA ALA A 558 -9.07 7.00 -46.08
C ALA A 558 -8.30 8.26 -45.68
N VAL A 559 -7.10 8.49 -46.23
CA VAL A 559 -6.29 9.69 -45.97
C VAL A 559 -7.00 10.94 -46.49
N GLU A 560 -7.52 10.89 -47.72
CA GLU A 560 -8.27 11.99 -48.37
C GLU A 560 -9.63 12.24 -47.70
N ALA A 561 -10.24 11.24 -47.05
CA ALA A 561 -11.40 11.45 -46.20
C ALA A 561 -11.03 12.11 -44.86
N GLY A 562 -9.75 12.12 -44.49
CA GLY A 562 -9.22 12.77 -43.30
C GLY A 562 -8.92 11.83 -42.14
N ALA A 563 -8.79 10.52 -42.34
CA ALA A 563 -8.34 9.58 -41.32
C ALA A 563 -6.95 9.98 -40.75
N ASP A 564 -6.72 9.71 -39.46
CA ASP A 564 -5.45 10.01 -38.79
C ASP A 564 -4.48 8.83 -38.84
N LEU A 565 -4.99 7.60 -38.79
CA LEU A 565 -4.20 6.37 -38.74
C LEU A 565 -4.70 5.33 -39.77
N ILE A 566 -3.78 4.70 -40.50
CA ILE A 566 -4.07 3.64 -41.48
C ILE A 566 -3.41 2.34 -41.03
N GLY A 567 -4.23 1.33 -40.71
CA GLY A 567 -3.78 0.05 -40.19
C GLY A 567 -3.69 -1.06 -41.22
N MET A 568 -2.54 -1.74 -41.29
CA MET A 568 -2.31 -2.96 -42.05
C MET A 568 -2.20 -4.16 -41.13
N ILE A 569 -2.91 -5.25 -41.42
CA ILE A 569 -2.80 -6.49 -40.66
C ILE A 569 -1.66 -7.32 -41.24
N LEU A 570 -0.63 -7.58 -40.44
CA LEU A 570 0.58 -8.34 -40.83
C LEU A 570 0.60 -9.75 -40.20
N VAL A 571 -0.58 -10.24 -39.81
CA VAL A 571 -0.81 -11.53 -39.14
C VAL A 571 -1.20 -12.60 -40.16
N LYS A 572 -0.25 -13.48 -40.48
CA LYS A 572 -0.45 -14.59 -41.43
C LYS A 572 -1.65 -15.45 -41.00
N GLY A 573 -2.45 -15.87 -41.99
CA GLY A 573 -3.64 -16.70 -41.78
C GLY A 573 -4.91 -15.94 -41.36
N ARG A 574 -4.84 -14.62 -41.14
CA ARG A 574 -6.05 -13.80 -40.90
C ARG A 574 -6.63 -13.31 -42.22
N LYS A 575 -7.96 -13.27 -42.32
CA LYS A 575 -8.72 -12.87 -43.54
C LYS A 575 -8.26 -11.53 -44.14
N ARG A 576 -7.82 -10.59 -43.30
CA ARG A 576 -7.42 -9.24 -43.70
C ARG A 576 -5.91 -9.02 -43.77
N CYS A 577 -5.11 -10.10 -43.71
CA CYS A 577 -3.67 -10.00 -43.84
C CYS A 577 -3.30 -9.52 -45.26
N VAL A 578 -2.37 -8.57 -45.35
CA VAL A 578 -1.78 -8.14 -46.63
C VAL A 578 -0.49 -8.89 -46.91
N ASP A 579 -0.18 -9.12 -48.18
CA ASP A 579 1.14 -9.60 -48.60
C ASP A 579 2.16 -8.45 -48.59
N THR A 580 3.44 -8.80 -48.73
CA THR A 580 4.55 -7.84 -48.69
C THR A 580 4.42 -6.75 -49.75
N ALA A 581 4.09 -7.12 -51.00
CA ALA A 581 4.00 -6.16 -52.10
C ALA A 581 2.89 -5.13 -51.87
N THR A 582 1.72 -5.60 -51.40
CA THR A 582 0.59 -4.75 -51.03
C THR A 582 0.92 -3.86 -49.84
N ALA A 583 1.61 -4.39 -48.82
CA ALA A 583 2.03 -3.61 -47.65
C ALA A 583 2.97 -2.45 -48.04
N HIS A 584 3.94 -2.70 -48.94
CA HIS A 584 4.82 -1.65 -49.48
C HIS A 584 4.04 -0.59 -50.26
N ALA A 585 3.09 -1.01 -51.10
CA ALA A 585 2.27 -0.09 -51.88
C ALA A 585 1.37 0.79 -50.99
N ILE A 586 0.77 0.22 -49.94
CA ILE A 586 0.00 0.98 -48.94
C ILE A 586 0.92 1.94 -48.18
N SER A 587 2.08 1.46 -47.71
CA SER A 587 3.05 2.31 -47.00
C SER A 587 3.42 3.54 -47.83
N LYS A 588 3.80 3.33 -49.09
CA LYS A 588 4.12 4.42 -50.02
C LYS A 588 2.98 5.43 -50.14
N VAL A 589 1.75 4.97 -50.37
CA VAL A 589 0.58 5.85 -50.50
C VAL A 589 0.31 6.66 -49.24
N VAL A 590 0.41 6.05 -48.05
CA VAL A 590 0.17 6.76 -46.78
C VAL A 590 1.21 7.86 -46.54
N HIS A 591 2.46 7.63 -46.93
CA HIS A 591 3.54 8.59 -46.80
C HIS A 591 3.46 9.74 -47.82
N GLU A 592 2.98 9.46 -49.04
CA GLU A 592 2.93 10.45 -50.14
C GLU A 592 1.61 11.25 -50.19
N THR A 593 0.53 10.75 -49.59
CA THR A 593 -0.79 11.40 -49.65
C THR A 593 -0.96 12.43 -48.53
N PRO A 594 -1.14 13.73 -48.85
CA PRO A 594 -1.43 14.74 -47.84
C PRO A 594 -2.88 14.62 -47.35
N ARG A 595 -3.12 15.01 -46.09
CA ARG A 595 -4.46 15.13 -45.53
C ARG A 595 -5.16 16.42 -46.00
N PRO A 596 -6.50 16.42 -46.14
CA PRO A 596 -7.27 17.57 -46.64
C PRO A 596 -7.11 18.83 -45.79
N THR A 597 -7.09 18.62 -44.47
CA THR A 597 -6.92 19.69 -43.49
C THR A 597 -5.60 19.43 -42.77
N PRO A 598 -4.57 20.26 -42.98
CA PRO A 598 -3.38 20.24 -42.15
C PRO A 598 -3.84 20.41 -40.71
N SER A 599 -3.46 19.48 -39.84
CA SER A 599 -3.70 19.73 -38.43
C SER A 599 -2.73 20.82 -37.98
N PRO A 600 -3.16 21.75 -37.11
CA PRO A 600 -2.22 22.67 -36.51
C PRO A 600 -1.06 21.86 -35.94
N ALA A 601 0.17 22.28 -36.19
CA ALA A 601 1.35 21.62 -35.64
C ALA A 601 1.07 21.34 -34.16
N SER A 602 1.32 20.10 -33.70
CA SER A 602 1.26 19.72 -32.28
C SER A 602 1.75 20.90 -31.47
N PRO A 603 1.02 21.42 -30.46
CA PRO A 603 1.28 22.71 -29.84
C PRO A 603 2.78 22.80 -29.55
N SER A 604 3.48 23.46 -30.47
CA SER A 604 4.92 23.42 -30.51
C SER A 604 5.31 24.50 -29.55
N THR A 605 5.35 24.17 -28.25
CA THR A 605 6.08 24.93 -27.24
C THR A 605 5.89 26.45 -27.36
N SER A 606 4.71 26.93 -27.77
CA SER A 606 4.51 28.34 -28.14
C SER A 606 4.25 29.21 -26.91
N ASN A 607 3.96 28.58 -25.77
CA ASN A 607 4.19 29.16 -24.46
C ASN A 607 5.32 28.37 -23.79
N SER A 608 6.43 29.04 -23.48
CA SER A 608 7.56 28.45 -22.75
C SER A 608 7.17 27.85 -21.39
N ASP A 609 6.02 28.25 -20.86
CA ASP A 609 5.56 27.89 -19.53
C ASP A 609 4.72 26.59 -19.53
N ASP A 610 4.03 26.24 -20.62
CA ASP A 610 3.32 24.97 -20.74
C ASP A 610 4.29 23.78 -20.85
N ALA A 611 5.45 23.97 -21.48
CA ALA A 611 6.52 22.97 -21.53
C ALA A 611 7.14 22.69 -20.14
N LYS A 612 7.01 23.65 -19.20
CA LYS A 612 7.51 23.54 -17.83
C LYS A 612 6.51 22.89 -16.87
N LYS A 613 5.29 22.60 -17.33
CA LYS A 613 4.25 21.92 -16.56
C LYS A 613 4.27 20.42 -16.83
N ALA A 614 4.02 19.62 -15.80
CA ALA A 614 3.87 18.18 -15.99
C ALA A 614 2.54 17.87 -16.69
N SER A 615 2.53 16.89 -17.60
CA SER A 615 1.33 16.42 -18.28
C SER A 615 1.07 14.94 -18.00
N SER A 616 -0.21 14.53 -18.02
CA SER A 616 -0.56 13.11 -17.94
C SER A 616 0.10 12.34 -19.09
N PHE A 617 0.64 11.15 -18.80
CA PHE A 617 1.35 10.32 -19.76
C PHE A 617 0.52 10.07 -21.03
N PHE A 618 -0.71 9.54 -20.90
CA PHE A 618 -1.55 9.23 -22.05
C PHE A 618 -2.05 10.45 -22.82
N THR A 619 -2.21 11.60 -22.13
CA THR A 619 -2.51 12.86 -22.81
C THR A 619 -1.33 13.27 -23.68
N HIS A 620 -0.11 13.24 -23.14
CA HIS A 620 1.10 13.63 -23.86
C HIS A 620 1.37 12.73 -25.08
N THR A 621 1.27 11.42 -24.92
CA THR A 621 1.48 10.48 -26.04
C THR A 621 0.47 10.71 -27.14
N THR A 622 -0.80 10.95 -26.78
CA THR A 622 -1.87 11.24 -27.76
C THR A 622 -1.62 12.54 -28.52
N THR A 623 -1.19 13.62 -27.84
CA THR A 623 -0.98 14.94 -28.48
C THR A 623 0.34 15.05 -29.25
N THR A 624 1.35 14.26 -28.88
CA THR A 624 2.73 14.43 -29.38
C THR A 624 3.16 13.30 -30.31
N HIS A 625 2.73 12.06 -30.07
CA HIS A 625 3.25 10.88 -30.77
C HIS A 625 2.22 10.20 -31.69
N LEU A 626 0.93 10.43 -31.49
CA LEU A 626 -0.14 9.86 -32.32
C LEU A 626 -0.70 10.86 -33.34
N HIS A 627 0.14 11.78 -33.79
CA HIS A 627 -0.23 12.82 -34.72
C HIS A 627 0.88 13.13 -35.74
N HIS A 628 0.49 13.49 -36.97
CA HIS A 628 1.39 14.03 -37.99
C HIS A 628 0.74 15.25 -38.66
N PRO A 629 1.48 16.34 -38.91
CA PRO A 629 0.90 17.61 -39.37
C PRO A 629 0.23 17.52 -40.75
N THR A 630 0.81 16.76 -41.68
CA THR A 630 0.44 16.78 -43.10
C THR A 630 -0.10 15.48 -43.69
N ARG A 631 0.05 14.34 -43.02
CA ARG A 631 -0.34 13.00 -43.53
C ARG A 631 -0.95 12.14 -42.42
N ALA A 632 -1.48 10.98 -42.77
CA ALA A 632 -1.86 9.97 -41.79
C ALA A 632 -0.64 9.17 -41.32
N LEU A 633 -0.76 8.54 -40.15
CA LEU A 633 0.24 7.63 -39.59
C LEU A 633 -0.03 6.18 -40.05
N LEU A 634 1.02 5.47 -40.44
CA LEU A 634 0.95 4.07 -40.82
C LEU A 634 1.09 3.16 -39.59
N VAL A 635 0.16 2.23 -39.43
CA VAL A 635 0.10 1.29 -38.30
C VAL A 635 0.28 -0.15 -38.78
N GLY A 636 1.27 -0.86 -38.25
CA GLY A 636 1.39 -2.31 -38.43
C GLY A 636 0.72 -3.07 -37.29
N VAL A 637 -0.24 -3.94 -37.59
CA VAL A 637 -0.96 -4.75 -36.60
C VAL A 637 -0.37 -6.15 -36.52
N PHE A 638 0.05 -6.53 -35.31
CA PHE A 638 0.64 -7.81 -34.97
C PHE A 638 -0.20 -8.51 -33.88
N GLN A 639 -0.11 -9.83 -33.85
CA GLN A 639 -0.75 -10.72 -32.92
C GLN A 639 0.13 -11.96 -32.73
N ASN A 640 0.93 -11.95 -31.67
CA ASN A 640 1.81 -13.03 -31.22
C ASN A 640 2.96 -13.40 -32.18
N GLN A 641 3.35 -12.50 -33.10
CA GLN A 641 4.60 -12.68 -33.82
C GLN A 641 5.80 -12.38 -32.92
N PRO A 642 6.95 -13.05 -33.11
CA PRO A 642 8.17 -12.76 -32.35
C PRO A 642 8.64 -11.32 -32.52
N LEU A 643 9.18 -10.72 -31.45
CA LEU A 643 9.72 -9.35 -31.47
C LEU A 643 10.70 -9.08 -32.64
N PRO A 644 11.65 -9.97 -33.00
CA PRO A 644 12.52 -9.74 -34.16
C PRO A 644 11.77 -9.55 -35.48
N TYR A 645 10.65 -10.25 -35.68
CA TYR A 645 9.81 -10.09 -36.86
C TYR A 645 9.08 -8.74 -36.85
N ILE A 646 8.60 -8.31 -35.69
CA ILE A 646 7.95 -7.00 -35.53
C ILE A 646 8.96 -5.89 -35.89
N LEU A 647 10.17 -5.94 -35.32
CA LEU A 647 11.22 -4.96 -35.57
C LEU A 647 11.65 -4.93 -37.04
N SER A 648 11.78 -6.10 -37.70
CA SER A 648 12.11 -6.13 -39.13
C SER A 648 11.03 -5.46 -39.97
N LYS A 649 9.75 -5.62 -39.62
CA LYS A 649 8.63 -4.99 -40.34
C LYS A 649 8.49 -3.51 -40.05
N VAL A 650 8.84 -3.05 -38.84
CA VAL A 650 8.93 -1.61 -38.52
C VAL A 650 9.91 -0.92 -39.47
N GLN A 651 11.08 -1.50 -39.68
CA GLN A 651 12.10 -0.94 -40.58
C GLN A 651 11.71 -1.10 -42.06
N GLU A 652 11.26 -2.28 -42.47
CA GLU A 652 10.98 -2.58 -43.88
C GLU A 652 9.86 -1.71 -44.45
N LEU A 653 8.80 -1.45 -43.67
CA LEU A 653 7.61 -0.76 -44.15
C LEU A 653 7.55 0.72 -43.71
N ASP A 654 8.60 1.21 -43.04
CA ASP A 654 8.64 2.49 -42.36
C ASP A 654 7.38 2.75 -41.52
N LEU A 655 7.08 1.83 -40.59
CA LEU A 655 5.90 1.95 -39.75
C LEU A 655 6.08 3.12 -38.77
N ASP A 656 5.06 3.98 -38.66
CA ASP A 656 5.03 5.03 -37.65
C ASP A 656 4.61 4.49 -36.28
N ILE A 657 3.68 3.52 -36.26
CA ILE A 657 3.07 2.95 -35.06
C ILE A 657 3.04 1.43 -35.17
N VAL A 658 3.26 0.75 -34.04
CA VAL A 658 3.02 -0.70 -33.90
C VAL A 658 1.76 -0.93 -33.07
N GLN A 659 0.86 -1.80 -33.52
CA GLN A 659 -0.26 -2.26 -32.73
C GLN A 659 -0.06 -3.72 -32.32
N LEU A 660 0.02 -3.97 -31.01
CA LEU A 660 0.10 -5.32 -30.42
C LEU A 660 -1.30 -5.79 -30.02
N HIS A 661 -1.82 -6.79 -30.72
CA HIS A 661 -3.21 -7.25 -30.64
C HIS A 661 -3.33 -8.67 -30.06
N GLY A 662 -2.24 -9.29 -29.63
CA GLY A 662 -2.22 -10.65 -29.07
C GLY A 662 -2.08 -10.65 -27.55
N SER A 663 -1.31 -11.61 -27.06
CA SER A 663 -0.87 -11.78 -25.68
C SER A 663 0.62 -11.46 -25.54
N GLU A 664 1.13 -10.53 -26.35
CA GLU A 664 2.53 -10.10 -26.27
C GLU A 664 2.81 -9.47 -24.89
N PRO A 665 4.00 -9.69 -24.30
CA PRO A 665 4.41 -9.02 -23.07
C PRO A 665 4.40 -7.50 -23.24
N LEU A 666 3.91 -6.76 -22.24
CA LEU A 666 3.81 -5.29 -22.30
C LEU A 666 5.20 -4.63 -22.39
N GLU A 667 6.21 -5.26 -21.81
CA GLU A 667 7.59 -4.78 -21.76
C GLU A 667 8.21 -4.66 -23.16
N TRP A 668 7.72 -5.43 -24.14
CA TRP A 668 8.20 -5.35 -25.53
C TRP A 668 7.99 -3.97 -26.13
N SER A 669 6.99 -3.22 -25.68
CA SER A 669 6.78 -1.86 -26.17
C SER A 669 7.94 -0.93 -25.87
N THR A 670 8.71 -1.20 -24.80
CA THR A 670 9.92 -0.42 -24.47
C THR A 670 11.10 -0.73 -25.40
N LEU A 671 11.03 -1.85 -26.13
CA LEU A 671 12.04 -2.30 -27.09
C LEU A 671 11.69 -1.94 -28.54
N ILE A 672 10.45 -1.54 -28.79
CA ILE A 672 9.98 -1.14 -30.12
C ILE A 672 10.27 0.36 -30.29
N PRO A 673 11.05 0.79 -31.30
CA PRO A 673 11.47 2.20 -31.46
C PRO A 673 10.36 3.08 -32.05
N ARG A 674 9.09 2.71 -31.86
CA ARG A 674 7.88 3.39 -32.36
C ARG A 674 6.80 3.34 -31.28
N PRO A 675 5.90 4.34 -31.21
CA PRO A 675 4.74 4.29 -30.32
C PRO A 675 3.95 2.99 -30.50
N VAL A 676 3.57 2.37 -29.38
CA VAL A 676 2.81 1.12 -29.38
C VAL A 676 1.38 1.36 -28.94
N LEU A 677 0.43 0.98 -29.79
CA LEU A 677 -0.98 0.80 -29.42
C LEU A 677 -1.18 -0.63 -28.92
N ARG A 678 -1.59 -0.79 -27.67
CA ARG A 678 -1.83 -2.12 -27.09
C ARG A 678 -3.32 -2.40 -27.05
N ALA A 679 -3.77 -3.47 -27.70
CA ALA A 679 -5.16 -3.90 -27.63
C ALA A 679 -5.44 -4.60 -26.30
N PHE A 680 -6.59 -4.31 -25.70
CA PHE A 680 -7.05 -4.91 -24.45
C PHE A 680 -8.54 -5.24 -24.55
N LYS A 681 -8.96 -6.27 -23.83
CA LYS A 681 -10.38 -6.45 -23.49
C LYS A 681 -10.75 -5.54 -22.31
N PRO A 682 -11.98 -5.01 -22.24
CA PRO A 682 -12.42 -4.28 -21.05
C PRO A 682 -12.24 -5.12 -19.78
N GLY A 683 -11.50 -4.58 -18.80
CA GLY A 683 -11.16 -5.25 -17.54
C GLY A 683 -9.89 -6.10 -17.56
N GLU A 684 -9.17 -6.16 -18.69
CA GLU A 684 -7.84 -6.77 -18.73
C GLU A 684 -6.83 -5.99 -17.88
N VAL A 685 -5.91 -6.71 -17.23
CA VAL A 685 -4.90 -6.10 -16.36
C VAL A 685 -3.87 -5.35 -17.21
N GLY A 686 -3.43 -4.19 -16.74
CA GLY A 686 -2.37 -3.41 -17.37
C GLY A 686 -2.83 -2.35 -18.37
N VAL A 687 -4.13 -2.14 -18.56
CA VAL A 687 -4.68 -1.09 -19.45
C VAL A 687 -4.10 0.30 -19.14
N GLY A 688 -3.95 0.62 -17.85
CA GLY A 688 -3.40 1.89 -17.35
C GLY A 688 -1.89 1.92 -17.13
N SER A 689 -1.12 0.92 -17.58
CA SER A 689 0.32 0.83 -17.34
C SER A 689 1.10 1.90 -18.13
N THR A 690 1.28 3.07 -17.51
CA THR A 690 2.05 4.18 -18.07
C THR A 690 3.50 3.77 -18.34
N GLY A 691 4.07 4.24 -19.45
CA GLY A 691 5.43 3.90 -19.86
C GLY A 691 5.58 2.55 -20.57
N LEU A 692 4.55 1.69 -20.58
CA LEU A 692 4.59 0.38 -21.26
C LEU A 692 3.81 0.33 -22.58
N HIS A 693 3.02 1.35 -22.92
CA HIS A 693 2.40 1.49 -24.23
C HIS A 693 1.99 2.95 -24.42
N ALA A 694 1.94 3.43 -25.66
CA ALA A 694 1.57 4.81 -25.94
C ALA A 694 0.09 5.07 -25.63
N LEU A 695 -0.79 4.12 -25.98
CA LEU A 695 -2.22 4.24 -25.74
C LEU A 695 -2.91 2.86 -25.79
N PRO A 696 -3.81 2.55 -24.84
CA PRO A 696 -4.61 1.34 -24.90
C PRO A 696 -5.75 1.47 -25.92
N LEU A 697 -6.02 0.39 -26.64
CA LEU A 697 -7.14 0.22 -27.56
C LEU A 697 -8.08 -0.83 -26.96
N LEU A 698 -9.29 -0.45 -26.60
CA LEU A 698 -10.30 -1.36 -26.07
C LEU A 698 -11.06 -2.01 -27.22
N ASP A 699 -10.99 -3.34 -27.32
CA ASP A 699 -11.63 -4.16 -28.35
C ASP A 699 -12.55 -5.20 -27.69
N SER A 700 -13.60 -5.66 -28.40
CA SER A 700 -14.45 -6.76 -27.96
C SER A 700 -13.69 -8.09 -27.92
N GLY A 701 -12.54 -8.18 -28.60
CA GLY A 701 -11.65 -9.34 -28.57
C GLY A 701 -12.05 -10.45 -29.55
N ALA A 702 -13.14 -10.27 -30.29
CA ALA A 702 -13.55 -11.10 -31.41
C ALA A 702 -13.13 -10.44 -32.73
N GLY A 703 -11.83 -10.17 -32.87
CA GLY A 703 -11.29 -9.42 -34.00
C GLY A 703 -11.82 -9.93 -35.35
N GLY A 704 -12.59 -9.08 -36.03
CA GLY A 704 -13.11 -9.34 -37.37
C GLY A 704 -14.49 -10.01 -37.48
N THR A 705 -15.21 -10.24 -36.37
CA THR A 705 -16.56 -10.82 -36.35
C THR A 705 -17.68 -9.78 -36.40
N GLY A 706 -17.38 -8.50 -36.16
CA GLY A 706 -18.37 -7.44 -36.03
C GLY A 706 -19.04 -7.35 -34.66
N GLU A 707 -18.58 -8.15 -33.68
CA GLU A 707 -19.08 -8.10 -32.31
C GLU A 707 -18.83 -6.74 -31.65
N LYS A 708 -19.87 -6.19 -31.04
CA LYS A 708 -19.86 -4.86 -30.43
C LYS A 708 -19.10 -4.87 -29.09
N LEU A 709 -18.29 -3.84 -28.88
CA LEU A 709 -17.65 -3.58 -27.59
C LEU A 709 -18.70 -3.29 -26.51
N GLY A 710 -18.60 -3.97 -25.37
CA GLY A 710 -19.48 -3.73 -24.22
C GLY A 710 -19.16 -2.40 -23.52
N VAL A 711 -20.04 -1.40 -23.67
CA VAL A 711 -19.84 -0.03 -23.16
C VAL A 711 -19.70 0.02 -21.64
N GLU A 712 -20.42 -0.81 -20.89
CA GLU A 712 -20.30 -0.85 -19.42
C GLU A 712 -18.90 -1.29 -18.96
N GLY A 713 -18.24 -2.18 -19.70
CA GLY A 713 -16.85 -2.55 -19.45
C GLY A 713 -15.91 -1.37 -19.64
N VAL A 714 -16.13 -0.59 -20.70
CA VAL A 714 -15.36 0.64 -20.99
C VAL A 714 -15.52 1.67 -19.87
N LYS A 715 -16.76 1.93 -19.43
CA LYS A 715 -17.03 2.84 -18.31
C LYS A 715 -16.32 2.41 -17.04
N LYS A 716 -16.38 1.12 -16.71
CA LYS A 716 -15.70 0.58 -15.52
C LYS A 716 -14.18 0.81 -15.57
N VAL A 717 -13.56 0.57 -16.72
CA VAL A 717 -12.12 0.82 -16.94
C VAL A 717 -11.81 2.31 -16.76
N LEU A 718 -12.57 3.20 -17.40
CA LEU A 718 -12.34 4.63 -17.33
C LEU A 718 -12.57 5.17 -15.90
N ARG A 719 -13.59 4.73 -15.18
CA ARG A 719 -13.82 5.14 -13.77
C ARG A 719 -12.66 4.81 -12.83
N GLY A 720 -11.84 3.81 -13.16
CA GLY A 720 -10.69 3.40 -12.35
C GLY A 720 -9.49 4.37 -12.40
N ASP A 721 -9.35 5.17 -13.46
CA ASP A 721 -8.25 6.13 -13.62
C ASP A 721 -8.68 7.36 -14.43
N GLU A 722 -8.75 8.52 -13.77
CA GLU A 722 -9.12 9.80 -14.38
C GLU A 722 -8.17 10.25 -15.49
N GLY A 723 -6.89 9.86 -15.45
CA GLY A 723 -5.91 10.23 -16.47
C GLY A 723 -5.78 9.23 -17.62
N LEU A 724 -6.51 8.12 -17.59
CA LEU A 724 -6.53 7.13 -18.67
C LEU A 724 -7.20 7.71 -19.92
N LYS A 725 -6.59 7.49 -21.08
CA LYS A 725 -7.16 7.77 -22.40
C LYS A 725 -7.18 6.47 -23.21
N VAL A 726 -8.19 6.28 -24.05
CA VAL A 726 -8.40 5.02 -24.79
C VAL A 726 -8.77 5.24 -26.25
N PHE A 727 -8.40 4.30 -27.10
CA PHE A 727 -9.08 4.04 -28.37
C PHE A 727 -10.24 3.07 -28.16
N LEU A 728 -11.34 3.25 -28.90
CA LEU A 728 -12.39 2.23 -29.00
C LEU A 728 -12.32 1.52 -30.34
N ALA A 729 -12.43 0.21 -30.30
CA ALA A 729 -12.55 -0.69 -31.44
C ALA A 729 -13.63 -1.75 -31.17
N GLY A 730 -13.98 -2.54 -32.18
CA GLY A 730 -14.94 -3.65 -32.04
C GLY A 730 -16.36 -3.28 -32.44
N GLY A 731 -16.76 -3.68 -33.65
CA GLY A 731 -18.13 -3.52 -34.15
C GLY A 731 -18.56 -2.11 -34.53
N LEU A 732 -17.64 -1.13 -34.57
CA LEU A 732 -17.95 0.25 -34.96
C LEU A 732 -18.24 0.40 -36.46
N ASN A 733 -19.19 1.25 -36.82
CA ASN A 733 -19.51 1.68 -38.19
C ASN A 733 -20.08 3.11 -38.19
N ALA A 734 -20.39 3.67 -39.36
CA ALA A 734 -20.87 5.04 -39.48
C ALA A 734 -22.21 5.26 -38.76
N GLU A 735 -23.05 4.22 -38.69
CA GLU A 735 -24.40 4.28 -38.15
C GLU A 735 -24.44 4.21 -36.62
N ASN A 736 -23.49 3.50 -35.99
CA ASN A 736 -23.49 3.25 -34.55
C ASN A 736 -22.49 4.08 -33.75
N LEU A 737 -21.54 4.73 -34.41
CA LEU A 737 -20.43 5.44 -33.76
C LEU A 737 -20.92 6.47 -32.75
N ALA A 738 -21.85 7.33 -33.16
CA ALA A 738 -22.42 8.38 -32.31
C ALA A 738 -23.07 7.79 -31.05
N ALA A 739 -23.92 6.77 -31.24
CA ALA A 739 -24.62 6.11 -30.13
C ALA A 739 -23.65 5.47 -29.13
N VAL A 740 -22.59 4.82 -29.60
CA VAL A 740 -21.58 4.21 -28.72
C VAL A 740 -20.82 5.28 -27.92
N ILE A 741 -20.44 6.39 -28.57
CA ILE A 741 -19.73 7.48 -27.88
C ILE A 741 -20.63 8.17 -26.85
N ASP A 742 -21.90 8.38 -27.18
CA ASP A 742 -22.90 8.96 -26.27
C ASP A 742 -23.19 8.02 -25.09
N GLU A 743 -23.29 6.72 -25.34
CA GLU A 743 -23.56 5.72 -24.31
C GLU A 743 -22.45 5.66 -23.25
N VAL A 744 -21.19 5.96 -23.61
CA VAL A 744 -20.07 6.04 -22.64
C VAL A 744 -20.31 7.14 -21.60
N GLY A 745 -21.07 8.20 -21.92
CA GLY A 745 -21.45 9.24 -20.96
C GLY A 745 -20.33 10.23 -20.64
N GLU A 746 -20.23 10.66 -19.37
CA GLU A 746 -19.26 11.67 -18.91
C GLU A 746 -17.80 11.23 -19.11
N GLU A 747 -17.55 9.93 -19.01
CA GLU A 747 -16.25 9.32 -19.27
C GLU A 747 -15.86 9.38 -20.75
N GLY A 748 -16.84 9.66 -21.61
CA GLY A 748 -16.72 10.06 -23.00
C GLY A 748 -16.08 11.44 -23.14
N SER A 749 -15.07 11.81 -22.36
CA SER A 749 -14.06 12.81 -22.75
C SER A 749 -12.67 12.18 -22.85
N ARG A 750 -12.58 10.87 -22.50
CA ARG A 750 -11.35 10.10 -22.40
C ARG A 750 -11.18 9.06 -23.51
N VAL A 751 -12.23 8.80 -24.28
CA VAL A 751 -12.05 8.21 -25.61
C VAL A 751 -11.45 9.28 -26.52
N VAL A 752 -10.23 9.04 -26.99
CA VAL A 752 -9.47 9.97 -27.83
C VAL A 752 -9.36 9.49 -29.27
N GLY A 753 -9.78 8.27 -29.56
CA GLY A 753 -9.80 7.75 -30.91
C GLY A 753 -10.73 6.57 -31.09
N VAL A 754 -11.06 6.30 -32.35
CA VAL A 754 -11.98 5.26 -32.78
C VAL A 754 -11.37 4.48 -33.94
N ASP A 755 -11.52 3.17 -33.92
CA ASP A 755 -10.93 2.24 -34.89
C ASP A 755 -12.02 1.40 -35.55
N VAL A 756 -12.06 1.41 -36.88
CA VAL A 756 -12.97 0.58 -37.67
C VAL A 756 -12.21 -0.43 -38.51
N SER A 757 -12.74 -1.64 -38.63
CA SER A 757 -12.25 -2.65 -39.57
C SER A 757 -13.39 -3.24 -40.40
N SER A 758 -14.20 -4.15 -39.86
CA SER A 758 -15.30 -4.78 -40.61
C SER A 758 -16.46 -3.84 -40.92
N GLY A 759 -16.65 -2.75 -40.15
CA GLY A 759 -17.74 -1.79 -40.36
C GLY A 759 -17.66 -0.97 -41.66
N VAL A 760 -16.53 -1.02 -42.35
CA VAL A 760 -16.34 -0.38 -43.67
C VAL A 760 -16.25 -1.39 -44.82
N GLU A 761 -16.59 -2.65 -44.56
CA GLU A 761 -16.65 -3.70 -45.59
C GLU A 761 -18.07 -3.87 -46.12
N ASP A 762 -18.21 -4.28 -47.38
CA ASP A 762 -19.48 -4.73 -47.98
C ASP A 762 -19.88 -6.15 -47.50
N ALA A 763 -20.99 -6.67 -48.04
CA ALA A 763 -21.51 -7.99 -47.66
C ALA A 763 -20.55 -9.13 -48.03
N GLU A 764 -19.71 -8.93 -49.05
CA GLU A 764 -18.68 -9.84 -49.52
C GLU A 764 -17.38 -9.72 -48.68
N GLY A 765 -17.30 -8.73 -47.78
CA GLY A 765 -16.17 -8.50 -46.91
C GLY A 765 -15.00 -7.79 -47.62
N LYS A 766 -15.26 -7.02 -48.68
CA LYS A 766 -14.32 -6.12 -49.35
C LYS A 766 -14.50 -4.70 -48.82
N GLN A 767 -13.41 -3.95 -48.66
CA GLN A 767 -13.50 -2.56 -48.20
C GLN A 767 -14.25 -1.69 -49.21
N SER A 768 -15.23 -0.94 -48.73
CA SER A 768 -15.98 0.06 -49.51
C SER A 768 -15.41 1.45 -49.25
N LEU A 769 -14.97 2.13 -50.32
CA LEU A 769 -14.44 3.50 -50.24
C LEU A 769 -15.49 4.48 -49.71
N GLU A 770 -16.76 4.28 -50.10
CA GLU A 770 -17.89 5.06 -49.62
C GLU A 770 -18.09 4.88 -48.11
N ARG A 771 -18.05 3.63 -47.60
CA ARG A 771 -18.20 3.37 -46.17
C ARG A 771 -17.01 3.90 -45.36
N ILE A 772 -15.80 3.86 -45.91
CA ILE A 772 -14.62 4.51 -45.30
C ILE A 772 -14.89 6.01 -45.15
N GLY A 773 -15.26 6.69 -46.24
CA GLY A 773 -15.60 8.12 -46.21
C GLY A 773 -16.74 8.45 -45.25
N GLY A 774 -17.78 7.61 -45.22
CA GLY A 774 -18.91 7.73 -44.30
C GLY A 774 -18.50 7.60 -42.83
N PHE A 775 -17.65 6.63 -42.49
CA PHE A 775 -17.16 6.46 -41.12
C PHE A 775 -16.30 7.64 -40.66
N VAL A 776 -15.38 8.11 -41.51
CA VAL A 776 -14.55 9.27 -41.19
C VAL A 776 -15.43 10.52 -41.02
N SER A 777 -16.40 10.73 -41.91
CA SER A 777 -17.35 11.85 -41.81
C SER A 777 -18.18 11.78 -40.54
N ALA A 778 -18.69 10.61 -40.17
CA ALA A 778 -19.44 10.40 -38.93
C ALA A 778 -18.58 10.74 -37.71
N ALA A 779 -17.31 10.32 -37.68
CA ALA A 779 -16.40 10.63 -36.60
C ALA A 779 -16.07 12.13 -36.51
N ARG A 780 -15.89 12.81 -37.64
CA ARG A 780 -15.67 14.27 -37.69
C ARG A 780 -16.91 15.06 -37.29
N GLY A 781 -18.10 14.57 -37.61
CA GLY A 781 -19.36 15.18 -37.19
C GLY A 781 -19.59 15.16 -35.67
N LEU A 782 -18.90 14.28 -34.93
CA LEU A 782 -18.92 14.29 -33.45
C LEU A 782 -18.03 15.38 -32.85
N GLU A 783 -17.18 16.02 -33.66
CA GLU A 783 -16.30 17.11 -33.22
C GLU A 783 -16.99 18.48 -33.30
N GLU A 784 -18.09 18.59 -34.05
CA GLU A 784 -18.87 19.82 -34.25
C GLU A 784 -19.89 20.08 -33.15
#